data_AF-A0A109UWZ3-F1
#
_entry.id   AF-A0A109UWZ3-F1
#
_cell.length_a   1.000
_cell.length_b   1.000
_cell.length_c   1.000
_cell.angle_alpha   90.00
_cell.angle_beta   90.00
_cell.angle_gamma   90.00
#
_symmetry.space_group_name_H-M   'P 1'
#
loop_
_entity.id
_entity.type
_entity.pdbx_description
1 polymer ?
#
loop_
_entity_poly.entity_id
_entity_poly.type
_entity_poly.pdbx_seq_one_letter_code
_entity_poly.pdbx_strand_id
1 'polypeptide(L)'
;MNNPPPMGYQPAAGTTVPQMLGTPQTLAQPLHQNAPQQQQDLLNNKLQQLANQLGQQGVSNSSNPLYHPHLSDPTLVNNPIWNLQLQLAAISRQSVGQENVYARQNAMKKYLKNQFNSTQQQQPSDMAKSLVDFTKQYLLEMAADPAVPNNSSTPVPGQQTQRPHGTPVSTPSTPKAELANNSQTTPSILLQQQQKKLFQFNIDEDDEVEHRMVAPVNTKYDEQLWHTIDLSNLAVYNLNENLFKYDFLTRLYLNGNNLTHLPPSIKKLRNLRVLDISHNRLTELPPELGMCYQLKYLYFFDNMVSSLPWEFGNLFNLQFLGCEGNPLDRQLVKILAEKSVTGLIFYLRDNAPEIPLSEPRRFVEVNADGESVESYKSLNDATEHLSRDLVKKSFTLLSYNTLCQHYATPKMYRFVPSWALSWDYRREKLKEEVLNYQTDIICLQEVESKTYEEFWLPLLEKQGYSGIFHAKTRARTMQSKDAKKVDGCCIFYKNSEFTTVFTDAIDFSSVWMKHNKFQRTEDYLNRAMNKDNVALIVKLKYEHNGEYVWVVTTHLHWDPHFNDVKTFQVGVLLDYIEKLLKQQHGANNPQEKKKVPLVICGDFNSQLSSAVVELFNTGTVKAHKDIESRDFGYMSQKNYAHNLSLKSSYEVIGELPFTNLSPSFTDVIDYIWYSTQALRVRGVLGEIDPSYASRFIGLPNDKIPSDHIPLLVRFEFTKTTTGNGSSNKAA
;
A
#
# COMPACT_ATOMS: atom_id res chain seq x y z
N MET A 1 -46.86 -42.22 -12.82
CA MET A 1 -47.14 -42.96 -11.57
C MET A 1 -45.95 -42.77 -10.66
N ASN A 2 -45.96 -42.15 -9.49
CA ASN A 2 -47.00 -41.58 -8.65
C ASN A 2 -46.38 -40.41 -7.85
N ASN A 3 -47.02 -39.24 -7.90
CA ASN A 3 -47.02 -38.30 -6.77
C ASN A 3 -48.04 -38.78 -5.73
N PRO A 4 -47.84 -38.47 -4.45
CA PRO A 4 -48.95 -38.18 -3.55
C PRO A 4 -48.97 -36.70 -3.11
N PRO A 5 -50.13 -36.18 -2.64
CA PRO A 5 -50.53 -34.78 -2.75
C PRO A 5 -50.43 -33.99 -1.43
N PRO A 6 -50.64 -32.65 -1.48
CA PRO A 6 -50.55 -31.76 -0.31
C PRO A 6 -51.86 -31.71 0.48
N MET A 7 -51.75 -31.70 1.82
CA MET A 7 -52.87 -31.49 2.74
C MET A 7 -53.14 -29.99 2.92
N GLY A 8 -54.28 -29.53 2.42
CA GLY A 8 -54.89 -28.27 2.79
C GLY A 8 -55.88 -28.47 3.95
N TYR A 9 -56.00 -27.46 4.81
CA TYR A 9 -57.14 -27.31 5.71
C TYR A 9 -57.61 -25.84 5.71
N GLN A 10 -58.89 -25.67 5.40
CA GLN A 10 -59.67 -24.42 5.49
C GLN A 10 -60.02 -24.09 6.95
N PRO A 11 -60.28 -22.81 7.28
CA PRO A 11 -60.67 -22.37 8.62
C PRO A 11 -62.18 -22.47 8.85
N ALA A 12 -62.57 -22.80 10.09
CA ALA A 12 -63.95 -22.77 10.56
C ALA A 12 -64.26 -21.47 11.34
N ALA A 13 -65.54 -21.11 11.33
CA ALA A 13 -66.12 -19.80 11.57
C ALA A 13 -66.19 -19.31 13.03
N GLY A 14 -66.10 -17.98 13.17
CA GLY A 14 -67.13 -17.13 13.77
C GLY A 14 -67.17 -16.97 15.30
N THR A 15 -66.86 -15.77 15.80
CA THR A 15 -67.74 -15.00 16.71
C THR A 15 -67.27 -13.55 16.92
N THR A 16 -68.16 -12.62 16.56
CA THR A 16 -68.49 -11.32 17.18
C THR A 16 -67.43 -10.22 17.42
N VAL A 17 -67.63 -9.12 16.70
CA VAL A 17 -67.18 -7.73 16.92
C VAL A 17 -67.90 -7.10 18.15
N PRO A 18 -67.41 -6.01 18.76
CA PRO A 18 -67.87 -4.70 18.28
C PRO A 18 -66.77 -3.63 18.12
N GLN A 19 -66.91 -2.87 17.03
CA GLN A 19 -66.28 -1.59 16.77
C GLN A 19 -66.80 -0.53 17.75
N MET A 20 -65.93 0.39 18.15
CA MET A 20 -66.35 1.75 18.50
C MET A 20 -65.47 2.75 17.74
N LEU A 21 -66.17 3.55 16.93
CA LEU A 21 -65.72 4.71 16.17
C LEU A 21 -65.32 5.86 17.10
N GLY A 22 -64.37 6.69 16.66
CA GLY A 22 -64.18 8.04 17.20
C GLY A 22 -63.04 8.80 16.51
N THR A 23 -63.36 9.61 15.50
CA THR A 23 -62.52 10.68 14.94
C THR A 23 -63.01 12.05 15.47
N PRO A 24 -62.42 13.20 15.08
CA PRO A 24 -61.43 13.96 15.83
C PRO A 24 -61.96 15.31 16.36
N GLN A 25 -61.38 15.86 17.42
CA GLN A 25 -61.61 17.27 17.76
C GLN A 25 -60.31 18.03 18.05
N THR A 26 -60.08 19.01 17.20
CA THR A 26 -59.16 20.13 17.30
C THR A 26 -59.59 21.10 18.41
N LEU A 27 -58.63 21.61 19.20
CA LEU A 27 -58.74 22.92 19.86
C LEU A 27 -57.32 23.48 20.06
N ALA A 28 -57.16 24.75 19.69
CA ALA A 28 -55.89 25.46 19.58
C ALA A 28 -55.62 26.38 20.79
N GLN A 29 -54.34 26.39 21.23
CA GLN A 29 -53.53 27.49 21.82
C GLN A 29 -53.85 28.05 23.23
N PRO A 30 -52.90 28.72 23.96
CA PRO A 30 -51.56 29.20 23.56
C PRO A 30 -50.37 28.87 24.51
N LEU A 31 -49.18 29.29 24.08
CA LEU A 31 -47.82 29.13 24.63
C LEU A 31 -47.60 29.52 26.11
N HIS A 32 -46.72 28.80 26.81
CA HIS A 32 -45.68 29.39 27.68
C HIS A 32 -44.43 28.50 27.84
N GLN A 33 -43.29 29.18 28.01
CA GLN A 33 -41.89 28.76 27.86
C GLN A 33 -41.39 27.79 28.94
N ASN A 34 -40.67 26.72 28.54
CA ASN A 34 -39.56 26.06 29.27
C ASN A 34 -39.14 24.76 28.53
N ALA A 35 -38.28 24.86 27.51
CA ALA A 35 -38.04 23.77 26.54
C ALA A 35 -36.72 22.95 26.62
N PRO A 36 -35.67 23.26 27.42
CA PRO A 36 -34.47 22.39 27.39
C PRO A 36 -34.52 21.17 28.34
N GLN A 37 -35.16 21.29 29.51
CA GLN A 37 -35.11 20.22 30.54
C GLN A 37 -36.06 19.06 30.27
N GLN A 38 -37.27 19.33 29.75
CA GLN A 38 -38.25 18.28 29.48
C GLN A 38 -37.86 17.36 28.33
N GLN A 39 -37.06 17.82 27.36
CA GLN A 39 -36.60 17.00 26.25
C GLN A 39 -35.41 16.09 26.65
N GLN A 40 -34.57 16.56 27.56
CA GLN A 40 -33.49 15.78 28.18
C GLN A 40 -34.06 14.68 29.10
N ASP A 41 -35.08 15.01 29.89
CA ASP A 41 -35.77 14.05 30.76
C ASP A 41 -36.62 13.04 29.96
N LEU A 42 -37.16 13.42 28.80
CA LEU A 42 -37.85 12.48 27.91
C LEU A 42 -36.88 11.49 27.26
N LEU A 43 -35.67 11.95 26.90
CA LEU A 43 -34.62 11.10 26.33
C LEU A 43 -34.02 10.17 27.39
N ASN A 44 -33.76 10.68 28.59
CA ASN A 44 -33.33 9.86 29.73
C ASN A 44 -34.39 8.84 30.13
N ASN A 45 -35.68 9.23 30.18
CA ASN A 45 -36.76 8.29 30.44
C ASN A 45 -36.96 7.28 29.30
N LYS A 46 -36.74 7.65 28.03
CA LYS A 46 -36.75 6.70 26.91
C LYS A 46 -35.59 5.72 26.98
N LEU A 47 -34.38 6.17 27.33
CA LEU A 47 -33.21 5.31 27.52
C LEU A 47 -33.38 4.38 28.74
N GLN A 48 -33.98 4.87 29.82
CA GLN A 48 -34.26 4.09 31.03
C GLN A 48 -35.41 3.09 30.81
N GLN A 49 -36.43 3.45 30.03
CA GLN A 49 -37.50 2.54 29.61
C GLN A 49 -37.03 1.50 28.59
N LEU A 50 -36.11 1.86 27.68
CA LEU A 50 -35.45 0.88 26.81
C LEU A 50 -34.64 -0.12 27.64
N ALA A 51 -33.83 0.37 28.59
CA ALA A 51 -33.05 -0.47 29.49
C ALA A 51 -33.92 -1.42 30.35
N ASN A 52 -35.09 -0.95 30.81
CA ASN A 52 -36.01 -1.74 31.61
C ASN A 52 -36.88 -2.72 30.79
N GLN A 53 -37.19 -2.42 29.52
CA GLN A 53 -37.91 -3.35 28.62
C GLN A 53 -36.98 -4.42 28.02
N LEU A 54 -35.67 -4.18 27.95
CA LEU A 54 -34.65 -5.11 27.45
C LEU A 54 -34.17 -6.13 28.50
N GLY A 55 -34.74 -6.13 29.71
CA GLY A 55 -34.35 -7.00 30.83
C GLY A 55 -34.93 -8.43 30.82
N GLN A 56 -35.72 -8.81 29.82
CA GLN A 56 -36.32 -10.15 29.75
C GLN A 56 -36.16 -10.77 28.36
N GLN A 57 -34.94 -11.18 28.02
CA GLN A 57 -34.62 -12.45 27.34
C GLN A 57 -33.12 -12.51 27.00
N GLY A 58 -32.39 -13.36 27.74
CA GLY A 58 -31.14 -13.99 27.29
C GLY A 58 -29.92 -13.11 27.02
N VAL A 59 -29.31 -12.51 28.05
CA VAL A 59 -27.94 -11.95 27.93
C VAL A 59 -27.14 -12.30 29.19
N SER A 60 -26.18 -13.21 29.08
CA SER A 60 -25.34 -13.68 30.20
C SER A 60 -24.32 -12.65 30.73
N ASN A 61 -24.32 -11.41 30.22
CA ASN A 61 -23.42 -10.34 30.67
C ASN A 61 -24.14 -9.10 31.25
N SER A 62 -25.48 -9.06 31.25
CA SER A 62 -26.27 -7.90 31.73
C SER A 62 -26.22 -7.68 33.24
N SER A 63 -25.72 -8.65 34.01
CA SER A 63 -25.64 -8.61 35.47
C SER A 63 -24.25 -8.29 36.02
N ASN A 64 -23.28 -7.95 35.15
CA ASN A 64 -21.95 -7.54 35.58
C ASN A 64 -21.86 -6.00 35.68
N PRO A 65 -21.75 -5.39 36.88
CA PRO A 65 -21.66 -3.94 37.03
C PRO A 65 -20.40 -3.30 36.41
N LEU A 66 -19.48 -4.09 35.85
CA LEU A 66 -18.34 -3.64 35.04
C LEU A 66 -18.69 -3.39 33.55
N TYR A 67 -19.93 -3.66 33.09
CA TYR A 67 -20.25 -3.76 31.65
C TYR A 67 -20.66 -2.48 30.92
N HIS A 68 -20.71 -1.33 31.59
CA HIS A 68 -20.86 -0.05 30.90
C HIS A 68 -20.10 1.05 31.66
N PRO A 69 -18.75 1.02 31.70
CA PRO A 69 -17.97 1.94 32.53
C PRO A 69 -18.09 3.42 32.13
N HIS A 70 -18.80 3.72 31.03
CA HIS A 70 -18.92 5.05 30.43
C HIS A 70 -20.32 5.65 30.47
N LEU A 71 -21.36 4.90 30.88
CA LEU A 71 -22.72 5.46 31.04
C LEU A 71 -22.80 6.44 32.23
N SER A 72 -21.87 6.33 33.18
CA SER A 72 -21.73 7.27 34.29
C SER A 72 -20.92 8.53 33.96
N ASP A 73 -20.35 8.62 32.75
CA ASP A 73 -19.56 9.78 32.32
C ASP A 73 -20.43 10.74 31.49
N PRO A 74 -20.84 11.90 32.05
CA PRO A 74 -21.72 12.85 31.35
C PRO A 74 -21.10 13.42 30.07
N THR A 75 -19.77 13.38 29.95
CA THR A 75 -19.06 13.90 28.77
C THR A 75 -19.18 12.97 27.56
N LEU A 76 -19.28 11.66 27.79
CA LEU A 76 -19.48 10.66 26.73
C LEU A 76 -20.95 10.53 26.35
N VAL A 77 -21.88 10.56 27.32
CA VAL A 77 -23.32 10.44 27.04
C VAL A 77 -23.85 11.60 26.19
N ASN A 78 -23.27 12.79 26.31
CA ASN A 78 -23.63 13.93 25.44
C ASN A 78 -22.85 13.96 24.12
N ASN A 79 -21.89 13.06 23.91
CA ASN A 79 -21.09 13.04 22.70
C ASN A 79 -21.86 12.35 21.55
N PRO A 80 -22.02 13.01 20.40
CA PRO A 80 -22.80 12.45 19.28
C PRO A 80 -22.20 11.16 18.69
N ILE A 81 -20.87 11.01 18.68
CA ILE A 81 -20.19 9.78 18.20
C ILE A 81 -20.45 8.61 19.16
N TRP A 82 -20.49 8.88 20.46
CA TRP A 82 -20.81 7.85 21.45
C TRP A 82 -22.30 7.49 21.48
N ASN A 83 -23.19 8.47 21.26
CA ASN A 83 -24.62 8.19 21.08
C ASN A 83 -24.88 7.28 19.87
N LEU A 84 -24.13 7.48 18.77
CA LEU A 84 -24.16 6.56 17.63
C LEU A 84 -23.74 5.14 18.02
N GLN A 85 -22.71 4.97 18.85
CA GLN A 85 -22.30 3.66 19.38
C GLN A 85 -23.45 2.98 20.13
N LEU A 86 -24.10 3.70 21.05
CA LEU A 86 -25.22 3.19 21.86
C LEU A 86 -26.42 2.76 20.99
N GLN A 87 -26.78 3.57 19.99
CA GLN A 87 -27.86 3.26 19.05
C GLN A 87 -27.56 2.01 18.22
N LEU A 88 -26.36 1.91 17.66
CA LEU A 88 -25.95 0.77 16.84
C LEU A 88 -25.79 -0.51 17.67
N ALA A 89 -25.30 -0.41 18.90
CA ALA A 89 -25.24 -1.55 19.82
C ALA A 89 -26.64 -2.06 20.17
N ALA A 90 -27.62 -1.16 20.39
CA ALA A 90 -29.01 -1.55 20.60
C ALA A 90 -29.61 -2.28 19.38
N ILE A 91 -29.33 -1.81 18.16
CA ILE A 91 -29.74 -2.49 16.92
C ILE A 91 -29.06 -3.86 16.81
N SER A 92 -27.76 -3.94 17.11
CA SER A 92 -27.01 -5.19 17.11
C SER A 92 -27.62 -6.21 18.08
N ARG A 93 -28.03 -5.80 19.29
CA ARG A 93 -28.71 -6.65 20.29
C ARG A 93 -30.02 -7.26 19.77
N GLN A 94 -30.75 -6.58 18.90
CA GLN A 94 -32.00 -7.12 18.32
C GLN A 94 -31.77 -8.31 17.38
N SER A 95 -30.56 -8.45 16.84
CA SER A 95 -30.19 -9.56 15.96
C SER A 95 -29.78 -10.83 16.72
N VAL A 96 -29.64 -10.76 18.05
CA VAL A 96 -29.19 -11.90 18.86
C VAL A 96 -30.27 -12.99 18.89
N GLY A 97 -29.84 -14.25 18.78
CA GLY A 97 -30.70 -15.43 18.71
C GLY A 97 -31.35 -15.67 17.35
N GLN A 98 -31.13 -14.81 16.38
CA GLN A 98 -31.67 -14.95 15.04
C GLN A 98 -30.60 -15.51 14.08
N GLU A 99 -30.76 -16.74 13.61
CA GLU A 99 -29.78 -17.36 12.71
C GLU A 99 -29.71 -16.63 11.36
N ASN A 100 -28.49 -16.43 10.86
CA ASN A 100 -28.21 -15.90 9.51
C ASN A 100 -28.98 -14.60 9.19
N VAL A 101 -29.01 -13.65 10.13
CA VAL A 101 -29.81 -12.41 10.04
C VAL A 101 -29.43 -11.59 8.82
N TYR A 102 -28.13 -11.37 8.60
CA TYR A 102 -27.65 -10.51 7.52
C TYR A 102 -27.86 -11.15 6.16
N ALA A 103 -27.72 -12.47 6.06
CA ALA A 103 -28.08 -13.22 4.85
C ALA A 103 -29.58 -13.04 4.52
N ARG A 104 -30.47 -13.15 5.53
CA ARG A 104 -31.91 -12.93 5.35
C ARG A 104 -32.26 -11.50 4.95
N GLN A 105 -31.65 -10.51 5.60
CA GLN A 105 -31.83 -9.10 5.24
C GLN A 105 -31.36 -8.81 3.81
N ASN A 106 -30.21 -9.33 3.40
CA ASN A 106 -29.71 -9.20 2.03
C ASN A 106 -30.63 -9.87 1.00
N ALA A 107 -31.14 -11.07 1.30
CA ALA A 107 -32.10 -11.75 0.45
C ALA A 107 -33.41 -10.94 0.32
N MET A 108 -33.92 -10.40 1.43
CA MET A 108 -35.10 -9.54 1.44
C MET A 108 -34.87 -8.25 0.65
N LYS A 109 -33.71 -7.60 0.79
CA LYS A 109 -33.32 -6.41 0.03
C LYS A 109 -33.30 -6.71 -1.48
N LYS A 110 -32.71 -7.83 -1.90
CA LYS A 110 -32.72 -8.27 -3.31
C LYS A 110 -34.14 -8.54 -3.82
N TYR A 111 -34.96 -9.21 -3.01
CA TYR A 111 -36.36 -9.48 -3.34
C TYR A 111 -37.15 -8.18 -3.55
N LEU A 112 -37.05 -7.22 -2.61
CA LEU A 112 -37.70 -5.91 -2.71
C LEU A 112 -37.20 -5.15 -3.96
N LYS A 113 -35.89 -5.14 -4.23
CA LYS A 113 -35.32 -4.52 -5.44
C LYS A 113 -35.93 -5.10 -6.73
N ASN A 114 -36.17 -6.41 -6.78
CA ASN A 114 -36.78 -7.07 -7.93
C ASN A 114 -38.29 -6.79 -8.05
N GLN A 115 -39.00 -6.65 -6.91
CA GLN A 115 -40.45 -6.39 -6.89
C GLN A 115 -40.81 -4.94 -7.25
N PHE A 116 -39.98 -3.97 -6.85
CA PHE A 116 -40.27 -2.53 -6.98
C PHE A 116 -39.64 -1.85 -8.20
N ASN A 117 -39.20 -2.63 -9.21
CA ASN A 117 -38.83 -2.11 -10.52
C ASN A 117 -40.02 -1.52 -11.32
N SER A 118 -41.23 -1.52 -10.78
CA SER A 118 -42.40 -0.78 -11.29
C SER A 118 -42.78 0.37 -10.36
N THR A 119 -42.26 1.57 -10.69
CA THR A 119 -42.85 2.90 -10.44
C THR A 119 -43.80 3.03 -9.23
N GLN A 120 -43.24 3.06 -8.01
CA GLN A 120 -43.81 3.85 -6.91
C GLN A 120 -42.78 4.12 -5.81
N GLN A 121 -42.55 5.40 -5.51
CA GLN A 121 -41.79 5.87 -4.36
C GLN A 121 -42.58 5.56 -3.07
N GLN A 122 -42.20 4.52 -2.35
CA GLN A 122 -42.53 4.35 -0.93
C GLN A 122 -41.24 4.24 -0.12
N GLN A 123 -41.25 4.90 1.04
CA GLN A 123 -40.16 5.03 2.02
C GLN A 123 -39.46 3.68 2.30
N PRO A 124 -38.13 3.64 2.47
CA PRO A 124 -37.41 2.40 2.70
C PRO A 124 -37.84 1.79 4.04
N SER A 125 -38.50 0.63 4.00
CA SER A 125 -38.84 -0.11 5.22
C SER A 125 -37.56 -0.53 5.95
N ASP A 126 -37.38 -0.10 7.20
CA ASP A 126 -36.21 -0.40 8.04
C ASP A 126 -35.92 -1.91 8.23
N MET A 127 -36.90 -2.77 7.93
CA MET A 127 -36.81 -4.24 8.10
C MET A 127 -35.70 -4.92 7.27
N ALA A 128 -35.24 -4.30 6.17
CA ALA A 128 -34.23 -4.91 5.27
C ALA A 128 -32.82 -4.31 5.41
N LYS A 129 -32.60 -3.40 6.39
CA LYS A 129 -31.31 -2.73 6.57
C LYS A 129 -30.35 -3.57 7.40
N SER A 130 -29.13 -3.74 6.89
CA SER A 130 -28.01 -4.31 7.66
C SER A 130 -27.49 -3.31 8.68
N LEU A 131 -26.68 -3.78 9.64
CA LEU A 131 -26.03 -2.91 10.63
C LEU A 131 -25.14 -1.86 9.95
N VAL A 132 -24.51 -2.23 8.82
CA VAL A 132 -23.75 -1.31 7.97
C VAL A 132 -24.66 -0.24 7.36
N ASP A 133 -25.86 -0.61 6.91
CA ASP A 133 -26.82 0.33 6.33
C ASP A 133 -27.30 1.35 7.39
N PHE A 134 -27.62 0.88 8.61
CA PHE A 134 -27.93 1.76 9.73
C PHE A 134 -26.75 2.68 10.07
N THR A 135 -25.53 2.14 10.11
CA THR A 135 -24.32 2.92 10.40
C THR A 135 -24.16 4.05 9.38
N LYS A 136 -24.30 3.77 8.09
CA LYS A 136 -24.23 4.79 7.05
C LYS A 136 -25.34 5.82 7.20
N GLN A 137 -26.57 5.38 7.43
CA GLN A 137 -27.71 6.27 7.57
C GLN A 137 -27.50 7.25 8.73
N TYR A 138 -27.15 6.75 9.92
CA TYR A 138 -26.93 7.62 11.07
C TYR A 138 -25.74 8.55 10.87
N LEU A 139 -24.64 8.09 10.27
CA LEU A 139 -23.52 8.97 9.92
C LEU A 139 -23.95 10.07 8.94
N LEU A 140 -24.83 9.76 7.98
CA LEU A 140 -25.38 10.76 7.05
C LEU A 140 -26.32 11.74 7.76
N GLU A 141 -27.20 11.26 8.64
CA GLU A 141 -28.13 12.09 9.40
C GLU A 141 -27.39 13.05 10.34
N MET A 142 -26.41 12.54 11.08
CA MET A 142 -25.58 13.36 11.96
C MET A 142 -24.76 14.40 11.18
N ALA A 143 -24.40 14.10 9.92
CA ALA A 143 -23.72 15.06 9.04
C ALA A 143 -24.67 16.08 8.40
N ALA A 144 -25.97 15.82 8.41
CA ALA A 144 -27.01 16.70 7.85
C ALA A 144 -27.57 17.71 8.87
N ASP A 145 -27.16 17.65 10.13
CA ASP A 145 -27.70 18.49 11.21
C ASP A 145 -27.35 20.00 10.99
N PRO A 146 -28.34 20.90 10.81
CA PRO A 146 -28.14 22.28 10.36
C PRO A 146 -27.64 23.25 11.46
N ALA A 147 -27.19 22.76 12.61
CA ALA A 147 -26.70 23.60 13.71
C ALA A 147 -25.34 24.32 13.44
N VAL A 148 -24.77 24.19 12.23
CA VAL A 148 -23.63 24.97 11.76
C VAL A 148 -24.11 25.90 10.64
N PRO A 149 -24.10 27.24 10.83
CA PRO A 149 -24.60 28.15 9.79
C PRO A 149 -23.76 28.01 8.52
N ASN A 150 -24.45 27.71 7.42
CA ASN A 150 -23.92 27.81 6.06
C ASN A 150 -23.43 29.25 5.82
N ASN A 151 -22.12 29.49 5.88
CA ASN A 151 -21.54 30.71 5.33
C ASN A 151 -21.44 30.57 3.80
N SER A 152 -22.60 30.60 3.13
CA SER A 152 -22.69 30.84 1.70
C SER A 152 -22.52 32.33 1.42
N SER A 153 -21.33 32.70 0.96
CA SER A 153 -21.05 33.72 -0.06
C SER A 153 -22.06 34.86 -0.24
N THR A 154 -21.74 36.04 0.28
CA THR A 154 -22.09 37.33 -0.33
C THR A 154 -20.81 38.10 -0.67
N PRO A 155 -20.65 38.63 -1.90
CA PRO A 155 -19.46 39.38 -2.27
C PRO A 155 -19.57 40.80 -1.72
N VAL A 156 -18.62 41.20 -0.87
CA VAL A 156 -18.41 42.61 -0.50
C VAL A 156 -17.21 43.13 -1.31
N PRO A 157 -17.36 44.17 -2.14
CA PRO A 157 -16.25 44.71 -2.91
C PRO A 157 -15.42 45.69 -2.09
N GLY A 158 -14.11 45.51 -2.14
CA GLY A 158 -13.12 46.57 -1.88
C GLY A 158 -12.57 46.64 -0.47
N GLN A 159 -11.31 46.19 -0.31
CA GLN A 159 -10.27 47.00 0.32
C GLN A 159 -8.89 46.40 0.04
N GLN A 160 -8.07 47.16 -0.68
CA GLN A 160 -6.63 46.96 -0.78
C GLN A 160 -6.01 47.21 0.59
N THR A 161 -5.11 46.33 1.05
CA THR A 161 -4.01 46.77 1.92
C THR A 161 -2.81 45.82 1.83
N GLN A 162 -1.66 46.48 1.72
CA GLN A 162 -0.28 46.10 1.48
C GLN A 162 0.30 44.94 2.32
N ARG A 163 1.24 44.20 1.70
CA ARG A 163 2.22 43.34 2.37
C ARG A 163 3.31 44.17 3.05
N PRO A 164 3.92 43.65 4.13
CA PRO A 164 5.37 43.73 4.26
C PRO A 164 6.04 42.36 4.39
N HIS A 165 7.29 42.36 3.94
CA HIS A 165 8.25 41.27 3.86
C HIS A 165 8.59 40.61 5.20
N GLY A 166 8.89 39.31 5.14
CA GLY A 166 9.63 38.56 6.16
C GLY A 166 9.66 37.06 5.87
N THR A 167 10.78 36.57 5.34
CA THR A 167 11.13 35.12 5.33
C THR A 167 11.54 34.68 6.73
N PRO A 168 11.19 33.46 7.17
CA PRO A 168 12.10 32.34 6.90
C PRO A 168 11.42 31.06 6.39
N VAL A 169 12.15 30.39 5.50
CA VAL A 169 12.25 28.94 5.26
C VAL A 169 11.11 28.10 5.83
N SER A 170 10.28 27.54 4.95
CA SER A 170 9.31 26.51 5.32
C SER A 170 9.41 25.33 4.35
N THR A 171 9.90 24.21 4.90
CA THR A 171 9.56 22.86 4.48
C THR A 171 8.06 22.77 4.17
N PRO A 172 7.61 22.01 3.15
CA PRO A 172 6.22 21.62 3.08
C PRO A 172 5.99 20.66 4.27
N SER A 173 5.60 21.23 5.40
CA SER A 173 5.02 20.47 6.48
C SER A 173 3.78 19.78 5.91
N THR A 174 3.71 18.47 6.11
CA THR A 174 2.49 17.70 6.30
C THR A 174 1.42 18.59 6.94
N PRO A 175 0.14 18.52 6.56
CA PRO A 175 -0.86 19.42 7.11
C PRO A 175 -0.85 19.32 8.64
N LYS A 176 -0.18 20.27 9.29
CA LYS A 176 -0.35 20.58 10.71
C LYS A 176 -1.83 20.94 10.99
N ALA A 177 -2.64 21.12 9.94
CA ALA A 177 -4.07 21.36 9.99
C ALA A 177 -4.89 20.24 10.67
N GLU A 178 -4.42 18.98 10.72
CA GLU A 178 -5.24 17.92 11.36
C GLU A 178 -5.02 17.78 12.87
N LEU A 179 -3.95 18.36 13.43
CA LEU A 179 -3.63 18.23 14.86
C LEU A 179 -3.24 19.54 15.57
N ALA A 180 -3.07 20.67 14.85
CA ALA A 180 -2.64 21.94 15.45
C ALA A 180 -3.68 23.08 15.40
N ASN A 181 -4.94 22.82 15.03
CA ASN A 181 -6.01 23.78 15.32
C ASN A 181 -6.46 23.62 16.76
N ASN A 182 -5.71 24.25 17.66
CA ASN A 182 -6.07 24.44 19.07
C ASN A 182 -7.16 25.52 19.25
N SER A 183 -8.14 25.55 18.34
CA SER A 183 -9.31 26.42 18.41
C SER A 183 -10.44 25.79 17.59
N GLN A 184 -11.34 25.11 18.30
CA GLN A 184 -12.72 24.75 17.88
C GLN A 184 -12.86 24.05 16.52
N THR A 185 -12.25 22.88 16.31
CA THR A 185 -12.77 21.93 15.30
C THR A 185 -13.88 21.10 15.95
N THR A 186 -15.13 21.47 15.70
CA THR A 186 -16.31 20.73 16.20
C THR A 186 -16.37 19.32 15.59
N PRO A 187 -16.92 18.32 16.31
CA PRO A 187 -17.17 16.97 15.79
C PRO A 187 -17.89 16.98 14.43
N SER A 188 -18.72 18.00 14.19
CA SER A 188 -19.43 18.29 12.95
C SER A 188 -18.53 18.45 11.71
N ILE A 189 -17.33 19.03 11.83
CA ILE A 189 -16.41 19.24 10.69
C ILE A 189 -15.70 17.95 10.29
N LEU A 190 -15.32 17.12 11.28
CA LEU A 190 -14.79 15.77 11.05
C LEU A 190 -15.85 14.87 10.40
N LEU A 191 -17.09 14.99 10.85
CA LEU A 191 -18.24 14.29 10.28
C LEU A 191 -18.57 14.76 8.85
N GLN A 192 -18.39 16.05 8.55
CA GLN A 192 -18.54 16.61 7.20
C GLN A 192 -17.42 16.16 6.24
N GLN A 193 -16.19 15.92 6.72
CA GLN A 193 -15.17 15.23 5.94
C GLN A 193 -15.52 13.76 5.69
N GLN A 194 -16.13 13.10 6.68
CA GLN A 194 -16.70 11.75 6.53
C GLN A 194 -17.84 11.76 5.49
N GLN A 195 -18.66 12.81 5.43
CA GLN A 195 -19.70 13.02 4.42
C GLN A 195 -19.13 13.10 3.00
N LYS A 196 -18.03 13.83 2.74
CA LYS A 196 -17.33 13.79 1.43
C LYS A 196 -16.79 12.40 1.08
N LYS A 197 -16.34 11.65 2.09
CA LYS A 197 -15.94 10.23 1.98
C LYS A 197 -17.12 9.25 2.04
N LEU A 198 -18.37 9.68 2.16
CA LEU A 198 -19.57 8.83 2.16
C LEU A 198 -20.41 9.08 0.91
N PHE A 199 -20.49 10.34 0.43
CA PHE A 199 -21.11 10.72 -0.87
C PHE A 199 -20.40 10.11 -2.08
N GLN A 200 -19.15 9.69 -1.92
CA GLN A 200 -18.35 9.06 -2.97
C GLN A 200 -18.46 7.52 -2.96
N PHE A 201 -19.14 6.90 -1.97
CA PHE A 201 -19.02 5.45 -1.73
C PHE A 201 -20.37 4.78 -1.49
N ASN A 202 -21.00 4.37 -2.58
CA ASN A 202 -22.18 3.52 -2.57
C ASN A 202 -21.68 2.06 -2.59
N ILE A 203 -21.59 1.40 -1.43
CA ILE A 203 -20.97 0.07 -1.30
C ILE A 203 -21.52 -0.95 -2.30
N ASP A 204 -22.81 -0.90 -2.65
CA ASP A 204 -23.40 -1.89 -3.55
C ASP A 204 -23.11 -1.63 -5.05
N GLU A 205 -22.73 -0.40 -5.44
CA GLU A 205 -22.32 -0.08 -6.83
C GLU A 205 -20.79 -0.14 -7.00
N ASP A 206 -20.02 0.18 -5.96
CA ASP A 206 -18.56 0.02 -5.95
C ASP A 206 -18.11 -1.44 -5.76
N ASP A 207 -18.92 -2.33 -5.16
CA ASP A 207 -18.55 -3.75 -5.07
C ASP A 207 -18.43 -4.41 -6.46
N GLU A 208 -19.05 -3.85 -7.52
CA GLU A 208 -18.84 -4.29 -8.92
C GLU A 208 -17.81 -3.44 -9.68
N VAL A 209 -17.69 -2.14 -9.39
CA VAL A 209 -16.78 -1.23 -10.13
C VAL A 209 -15.36 -1.26 -9.56
N GLU A 210 -15.22 -1.30 -8.24
CA GLU A 210 -13.93 -1.39 -7.54
C GLU A 210 -13.33 -2.80 -7.65
N HIS A 211 -14.15 -3.86 -7.68
CA HIS A 211 -13.69 -5.22 -8.07
C HIS A 211 -13.12 -5.21 -9.50
N ARG A 212 -13.75 -4.51 -10.45
CA ARG A 212 -13.26 -4.31 -11.82
C ARG A 212 -12.01 -3.42 -11.91
N MET A 213 -11.74 -2.57 -10.91
CA MET A 213 -10.61 -1.63 -10.89
C MET A 213 -9.40 -2.12 -10.10
N VAL A 214 -9.58 -2.99 -9.11
CA VAL A 214 -8.52 -3.54 -8.25
C VAL A 214 -8.10 -4.94 -8.69
N ALA A 215 -8.94 -5.66 -9.44
CA ALA A 215 -8.50 -6.86 -10.13
C ALA A 215 -7.59 -6.48 -11.32
N PRO A 216 -6.36 -6.97 -11.39
CA PRO A 216 -5.75 -7.22 -12.68
C PRO A 216 -6.77 -8.04 -13.49
N VAL A 217 -6.94 -7.70 -14.78
CA VAL A 217 -7.85 -8.34 -15.77
C VAL A 217 -7.61 -9.86 -15.94
N ASN A 218 -6.80 -10.47 -15.08
CA ASN A 218 -6.35 -11.85 -15.11
C ASN A 218 -6.26 -12.48 -13.71
N THR A 219 -7.10 -12.07 -12.75
CA THR A 219 -7.22 -12.78 -11.46
C THR A 219 -8.46 -13.67 -11.44
N LYS A 220 -8.32 -14.85 -10.83
CA LYS A 220 -9.37 -15.86 -10.56
C LYS A 220 -10.68 -15.34 -9.95
N TYR A 221 -10.74 -14.08 -9.52
CA TYR A 221 -11.86 -13.52 -8.76
C TYR A 221 -13.03 -13.07 -9.64
N ASP A 222 -12.84 -12.86 -10.95
CA ASP A 222 -13.95 -12.53 -11.87
C ASP A 222 -14.94 -13.71 -12.05
N GLU A 223 -14.56 -14.92 -11.64
CA GLU A 223 -15.45 -16.10 -11.60
C GLU A 223 -16.06 -16.35 -10.20
N GLN A 224 -15.68 -15.59 -9.18
CA GLN A 224 -16.07 -15.85 -7.80
C GLN A 224 -17.48 -15.30 -7.50
N LEU A 225 -18.47 -16.20 -7.41
CA LEU A 225 -19.89 -15.82 -7.32
C LEU A 225 -20.33 -15.28 -5.94
N TRP A 226 -19.55 -15.51 -4.88
CA TRP A 226 -19.93 -15.16 -3.51
C TRP A 226 -18.74 -14.58 -2.73
N HIS A 227 -19.02 -13.60 -1.88
CA HIS A 227 -18.01 -12.85 -1.13
C HIS A 227 -18.38 -12.67 0.36
N THR A 228 -19.48 -13.28 0.78
CA THR A 228 -20.07 -13.09 2.11
C THR A 228 -20.29 -14.44 2.79
N ILE A 229 -19.86 -14.55 4.04
CA ILE A 229 -20.22 -15.64 4.94
C ILE A 229 -20.95 -15.05 6.14
N ASP A 230 -22.12 -15.62 6.44
CA ASP A 230 -22.89 -15.34 7.64
C ASP A 230 -22.92 -16.60 8.49
N LEU A 231 -22.32 -16.55 9.67
CA LEU A 231 -22.37 -17.59 10.71
C LEU A 231 -22.96 -17.01 12.00
N SER A 232 -23.83 -16.00 11.89
CA SER A 232 -24.44 -15.34 13.04
C SER A 232 -25.38 -16.27 13.79
N ASN A 233 -25.30 -16.22 15.13
CA ASN A 233 -26.20 -16.93 16.05
C ASN A 233 -26.22 -18.46 15.91
N LEU A 234 -25.11 -19.08 15.52
CA LEU A 234 -24.98 -20.54 15.35
C LEU A 234 -24.36 -21.23 16.58
N ALA A 235 -24.22 -20.53 17.70
CA ALA A 235 -23.61 -21.00 18.94
C ALA A 235 -22.17 -21.56 18.74
N VAL A 236 -21.41 -20.99 17.81
CA VAL A 236 -20.05 -21.43 17.48
C VAL A 236 -19.08 -21.11 18.62
N TYR A 237 -18.24 -22.06 19.00
CA TYR A 237 -17.19 -21.87 20.02
C TYR A 237 -15.80 -21.66 19.42
N ASN A 238 -15.50 -22.34 18.31
CA ASN A 238 -14.20 -22.33 17.66
C ASN A 238 -14.37 -22.16 16.14
N LEU A 239 -13.47 -21.40 15.52
CA LEU A 239 -13.40 -21.23 14.07
C LEU A 239 -12.32 -22.15 13.50
N ASN A 240 -12.67 -22.90 12.45
CA ASN A 240 -11.70 -23.72 11.73
C ASN A 240 -10.81 -22.83 10.86
N GLU A 241 -9.49 -23.09 10.83
CA GLU A 241 -8.53 -22.32 10.03
C GLU A 241 -8.83 -22.32 8.53
N ASN A 242 -9.56 -23.32 8.03
CA ASN A 242 -9.98 -23.40 6.64
C ASN A 242 -10.91 -22.24 6.22
N LEU A 243 -11.64 -21.62 7.15
CA LEU A 243 -12.45 -20.43 6.87
C LEU A 243 -11.58 -19.29 6.32
N PHE A 244 -10.34 -19.16 6.81
CA PHE A 244 -9.44 -18.08 6.42
C PHE A 244 -8.66 -18.38 5.14
N LYS A 245 -8.92 -19.50 4.47
CA LYS A 245 -8.42 -19.78 3.12
C LYS A 245 -9.23 -19.06 2.04
N TYR A 246 -10.42 -18.57 2.35
CA TYR A 246 -11.27 -17.79 1.44
C TYR A 246 -10.81 -16.31 1.44
N ASP A 247 -9.63 -16.05 0.88
CA ASP A 247 -9.01 -14.72 0.80
C ASP A 247 -9.81 -13.68 -0.01
N PHE A 248 -10.76 -14.12 -0.83
CA PHE A 248 -11.74 -13.27 -1.54
C PHE A 248 -12.88 -12.73 -0.66
N LEU A 249 -13.01 -13.16 0.60
CA LEU A 249 -14.10 -12.70 1.46
C LEU A 249 -14.04 -11.20 1.69
N THR A 250 -15.16 -10.53 1.43
CA THR A 250 -15.33 -9.10 1.72
C THR A 250 -16.20 -8.87 2.95
N ARG A 251 -17.05 -9.83 3.33
CA ARG A 251 -17.94 -9.73 4.50
C ARG A 251 -17.96 -11.03 5.30
N LEU A 252 -17.69 -10.92 6.59
CA LEU A 252 -17.73 -12.05 7.52
C LEU A 252 -18.53 -11.66 8.76
N TYR A 253 -19.65 -12.36 8.99
CA TYR A 253 -20.51 -12.17 10.15
C TYR A 253 -20.39 -13.36 11.08
N LEU A 254 -19.99 -13.11 12.32
CA LEU A 254 -19.72 -14.07 13.39
C LEU A 254 -20.44 -13.66 14.69
N ASN A 255 -21.38 -12.72 14.62
CA ASN A 255 -22.05 -12.18 15.80
C ASN A 255 -22.97 -13.20 16.48
N GLY A 256 -23.17 -13.06 17.79
CA GLY A 256 -24.08 -13.92 18.56
C GLY A 256 -23.59 -15.35 18.76
N ASN A 257 -22.27 -15.54 18.83
CA ASN A 257 -21.65 -16.84 19.05
C ASN A 257 -20.99 -16.91 20.44
N ASN A 258 -20.27 -17.99 20.73
CA ASN A 258 -19.55 -18.21 21.99
C ASN A 258 -18.03 -18.13 21.80
N LEU A 259 -17.56 -17.35 20.82
CA LEU A 259 -16.13 -17.23 20.51
C LEU A 259 -15.41 -16.54 21.67
N THR A 260 -14.31 -17.12 22.13
CA THR A 260 -13.45 -16.53 23.17
C THR A 260 -12.24 -15.80 22.58
N HIS A 261 -11.81 -16.20 21.38
CA HIS A 261 -10.69 -15.61 20.66
C HIS A 261 -10.95 -15.71 19.14
N LEU A 262 -10.31 -14.85 18.36
CA LEU A 262 -10.19 -15.00 16.91
C LEU A 262 -8.80 -15.55 16.56
N PRO A 263 -8.69 -16.51 15.63
CA PRO A 263 -7.40 -17.09 15.29
C PRO A 263 -6.52 -16.11 14.50
N PRO A 264 -5.18 -16.14 14.69
CA PRO A 264 -4.20 -15.34 13.92
C PRO A 264 -4.33 -15.48 12.40
N SER A 265 -4.87 -16.61 11.92
CA SER A 265 -5.14 -16.88 10.51
C SER A 265 -6.05 -15.84 9.84
N ILE A 266 -6.75 -14.98 10.59
CA ILE A 266 -7.55 -13.86 10.06
C ILE A 266 -6.75 -12.90 9.17
N LYS A 267 -5.42 -12.81 9.34
CA LYS A 267 -4.54 -11.99 8.47
C LYS A 267 -4.60 -12.33 6.98
N LYS A 268 -5.09 -13.52 6.63
CA LYS A 268 -5.23 -13.98 5.23
C LYS A 268 -6.41 -13.30 4.53
N LEU A 269 -7.41 -12.82 5.27
CA LEU A 269 -8.59 -12.14 4.73
C LEU A 269 -8.29 -10.66 4.43
N ARG A 270 -7.31 -10.40 3.56
CA ARG A 270 -6.85 -9.03 3.23
C ARG A 270 -7.91 -8.18 2.52
N ASN A 271 -8.87 -8.84 1.85
CA ASN A 271 -9.98 -8.20 1.15
C ASN A 271 -11.21 -7.93 2.04
N LEU A 272 -11.13 -8.25 3.33
CA LEU A 272 -12.26 -8.11 4.24
C LEU A 272 -12.60 -6.64 4.45
N ARG A 273 -13.85 -6.26 4.17
CA ARG A 273 -14.40 -4.90 4.29
C ARG A 273 -15.31 -4.77 5.50
N VAL A 274 -16.04 -5.83 5.84
CA VAL A 274 -16.98 -5.87 6.96
C VAL A 274 -16.68 -7.09 7.83
N LEU A 275 -16.44 -6.86 9.11
CA LEU A 275 -16.34 -7.90 10.12
C LEU A 275 -17.27 -7.57 11.29
N ASP A 276 -18.22 -8.46 11.56
CA ASP A 276 -19.06 -8.38 12.77
C ASP A 276 -18.80 -9.58 13.68
N ILE A 277 -18.27 -9.31 14.86
CA ILE A 277 -17.92 -10.27 15.91
C ILE A 277 -18.62 -9.89 17.23
N SER A 278 -19.69 -9.09 17.15
CA SER A 278 -20.47 -8.64 18.30
C SER A 278 -21.14 -9.79 19.05
N HIS A 279 -21.47 -9.62 20.33
CA HIS A 279 -22.13 -10.63 21.16
C HIS A 279 -21.37 -11.96 21.18
N ASN A 280 -20.10 -11.89 21.54
CA ASN A 280 -19.23 -13.04 21.77
C ASN A 280 -18.62 -12.94 23.18
N ARG A 281 -17.59 -13.72 23.47
CA ARG A 281 -16.86 -13.72 24.75
C ARG A 281 -15.39 -13.34 24.55
N LEU A 282 -15.11 -12.50 23.55
CA LEU A 282 -13.74 -12.12 23.18
C LEU A 282 -13.12 -11.26 24.29
N THR A 283 -12.00 -11.69 24.85
CA THR A 283 -11.22 -10.90 25.83
C THR A 283 -10.19 -10.00 25.16
N GLU A 284 -9.78 -10.34 23.95
CA GLU A 284 -8.81 -9.61 23.15
C GLU A 284 -9.12 -9.77 21.65
N LEU A 285 -8.55 -8.86 20.85
CA LEU A 285 -8.55 -8.95 19.39
C LEU A 285 -7.12 -9.27 18.94
N PRO A 286 -6.93 -10.21 17.99
CA PRO A 286 -5.59 -10.60 17.56
C PRO A 286 -4.89 -9.44 16.84
N PRO A 287 -3.59 -9.20 17.08
CA PRO A 287 -2.79 -8.23 16.33
C PRO A 287 -2.88 -8.41 14.81
N GLU A 288 -3.00 -9.67 14.36
CA GLU A 288 -3.12 -10.07 12.95
C GLU A 288 -4.32 -9.46 12.23
N LEU A 289 -5.35 -9.01 12.96
CA LEU A 289 -6.49 -8.31 12.35
C LEU A 289 -6.07 -6.98 11.71
N GLY A 290 -4.95 -6.38 12.14
CA GLY A 290 -4.34 -5.22 11.48
C GLY A 290 -3.90 -5.48 10.03
N MET A 291 -3.77 -6.74 9.61
CA MET A 291 -3.45 -7.12 8.22
C MET A 291 -4.66 -7.01 7.29
N CYS A 292 -5.87 -6.88 7.82
CA CYS A 292 -7.09 -6.65 7.05
C CYS A 292 -7.26 -5.14 6.76
N TYR A 293 -6.26 -4.51 6.15
CA TYR A 293 -6.20 -3.06 5.90
C TYR A 293 -7.31 -2.52 4.98
N GLN A 294 -8.07 -3.39 4.30
CA GLN A 294 -9.26 -3.01 3.53
C GLN A 294 -10.55 -2.91 4.38
N LEU A 295 -10.49 -3.22 5.68
CA LEU A 295 -11.64 -3.12 6.58
C LEU A 295 -12.20 -1.70 6.59
N LYS A 296 -13.49 -1.58 6.33
CA LYS A 296 -14.29 -0.34 6.39
C LYS A 296 -15.16 -0.32 7.64
N TYR A 297 -15.69 -1.47 8.07
CA TYR A 297 -16.57 -1.59 9.23
C TYR A 297 -16.14 -2.77 10.10
N LEU A 298 -15.86 -2.50 11.37
CA LEU A 298 -15.54 -3.51 12.37
C LEU A 298 -16.48 -3.34 13.55
N TYR A 299 -17.27 -4.36 13.87
CA TYR A 299 -18.19 -4.38 14.99
C TYR A 299 -17.81 -5.49 15.97
N PHE A 300 -17.65 -5.16 17.24
CA PHE A 300 -17.36 -6.11 18.32
C PHE A 300 -18.13 -5.73 19.58
N PHE A 301 -19.36 -5.25 19.43
CA PHE A 301 -20.21 -4.85 20.55
C PHE A 301 -20.39 -6.00 21.55
N ASP A 302 -20.56 -5.67 22.83
CA ASP A 302 -20.89 -6.64 23.88
C ASP A 302 -19.92 -7.84 23.93
N ASN A 303 -18.65 -7.54 24.16
CA ASN A 303 -17.55 -8.48 24.37
C ASN A 303 -16.75 -8.07 25.62
N MET A 304 -15.64 -8.77 25.91
CA MET A 304 -14.76 -8.53 27.07
C MET A 304 -13.46 -7.81 26.69
N VAL A 305 -13.41 -7.08 25.57
CA VAL A 305 -12.16 -6.50 25.05
C VAL A 305 -11.76 -5.26 25.85
N SER A 306 -10.61 -5.31 26.52
CA SER A 306 -10.12 -4.19 27.35
C SER A 306 -9.13 -3.25 26.63
N SER A 307 -8.49 -3.71 25.57
CA SER A 307 -7.47 -2.96 24.81
C SER A 307 -7.52 -3.28 23.32
N LEU A 308 -6.93 -2.41 22.50
CA LEU A 308 -6.72 -2.65 21.07
C LEU A 308 -5.23 -2.89 20.79
N PRO A 309 -4.87 -3.82 19.89
CA PRO A 309 -3.48 -4.01 19.49
C PRO A 309 -2.98 -2.83 18.64
N TRP A 310 -1.68 -2.55 18.69
CA TRP A 310 -1.06 -1.42 17.98
C TRP A 310 -1.20 -1.56 16.46
N GLU A 311 -1.24 -2.80 15.96
CA GLU A 311 -1.41 -3.16 14.56
C GLU A 311 -2.74 -2.64 13.96
N PHE A 312 -3.72 -2.22 14.78
CA PHE A 312 -4.92 -1.52 14.28
C PHE A 312 -4.59 -0.16 13.65
N GLY A 313 -3.40 0.39 13.89
CA GLY A 313 -2.85 1.52 13.14
C GLY A 313 -2.78 1.28 11.62
N ASN A 314 -2.78 0.02 11.17
CA ASN A 314 -2.80 -0.37 9.76
C ASN A 314 -4.20 -0.29 9.12
N LEU A 315 -5.28 -0.17 9.91
CA LEU A 315 -6.66 -0.14 9.42
C LEU A 315 -7.06 1.26 8.88
N PHE A 316 -6.22 1.87 8.05
CA PHE A 316 -6.37 3.24 7.57
C PHE A 316 -7.58 3.49 6.66
N ASN A 317 -8.30 2.43 6.25
CA ASN A 317 -9.56 2.49 5.52
C ASN A 317 -10.80 2.36 6.42
N LEU A 318 -10.62 2.13 7.72
CA LEU A 318 -11.73 1.91 8.65
C LEU A 318 -12.55 3.19 8.81
N GLN A 319 -13.84 3.07 8.53
CA GLN A 319 -14.80 4.16 8.57
C GLN A 319 -15.58 4.16 9.88
N PHE A 320 -15.84 2.97 10.44
CA PHE A 320 -16.56 2.81 11.69
C PHE A 320 -16.00 1.65 12.52
N LEU A 321 -15.89 1.87 13.82
CA LEU A 321 -15.43 0.91 14.83
C LEU A 321 -16.50 0.81 15.92
N GLY A 322 -17.29 -0.27 15.94
CA GLY A 322 -18.32 -0.51 16.95
C GLY A 322 -17.76 -1.25 18.15
N CYS A 323 -17.64 -0.57 19.30
CA CYS A 323 -16.94 -1.10 20.48
C CYS A 323 -17.72 -0.97 21.80
N GLU A 324 -18.95 -0.45 21.77
CA GLU A 324 -19.83 -0.36 22.95
C GLU A 324 -20.01 -1.72 23.65
N GLY A 325 -20.24 -1.71 24.97
CA GLY A 325 -20.40 -2.94 25.75
C GLY A 325 -19.10 -3.71 25.96
N ASN A 326 -17.94 -3.06 25.84
CA ASN A 326 -16.63 -3.61 26.16
C ASN A 326 -15.95 -2.79 27.28
N PRO A 327 -15.14 -3.42 28.15
CA PRO A 327 -14.37 -2.73 29.19
C PRO A 327 -13.12 -2.02 28.63
N LEU A 328 -13.25 -1.32 27.51
CA LEU A 328 -12.15 -0.71 26.78
C LEU A 328 -11.49 0.41 27.59
N ASP A 329 -10.16 0.54 27.46
CA ASP A 329 -9.41 1.63 28.10
C ASP A 329 -10.06 3.01 27.85
N ARG A 330 -10.27 3.75 28.95
CA ARG A 330 -10.88 5.09 28.95
C ARG A 330 -10.18 6.06 28.01
N GLN A 331 -8.86 5.96 27.86
CA GLN A 331 -8.10 6.81 26.96
C GLN A 331 -8.46 6.53 25.50
N LEU A 332 -8.62 5.26 25.10
CA LEU A 332 -9.01 4.90 23.73
C LEU A 332 -10.44 5.37 23.42
N VAL A 333 -11.37 5.19 24.38
CA VAL A 333 -12.75 5.68 24.25
C VAL A 333 -12.80 7.20 24.12
N LYS A 334 -12.02 7.92 24.94
CA LYS A 334 -11.90 9.37 24.84
C LYS A 334 -11.36 9.81 23.47
N ILE A 335 -10.31 9.17 22.97
CA ILE A 335 -9.75 9.46 21.65
C ILE A 335 -10.79 9.19 20.55
N LEU A 336 -11.52 8.08 20.62
CA LEU A 336 -12.59 7.75 19.67
C LEU A 336 -13.70 8.82 19.67
N ALA A 337 -14.13 9.26 20.85
CA ALA A 337 -15.20 10.24 21.03
C ALA A 337 -14.77 11.67 20.60
N GLU A 338 -13.52 12.06 20.84
CA GLU A 338 -13.02 13.41 20.53
C GLU A 338 -12.43 13.52 19.11
N LYS A 339 -11.73 12.49 18.64
CA LYS A 339 -10.94 12.50 17.40
C LYS A 339 -11.41 11.52 16.33
N SER A 340 -12.55 10.84 16.55
CA SER A 340 -13.11 9.81 15.66
C SER A 340 -12.22 8.57 15.50
N VAL A 341 -12.68 7.61 14.69
CA VAL A 341 -11.93 6.40 14.31
C VAL A 341 -10.59 6.76 13.65
N THR A 342 -10.55 7.81 12.84
CA THR A 342 -9.32 8.24 12.15
C THR A 342 -8.25 8.68 13.15
N GLY A 343 -8.63 9.47 14.16
CA GLY A 343 -7.72 9.91 15.20
C GLY A 343 -7.22 8.78 16.09
N LEU A 344 -8.07 7.77 16.35
CA LEU A 344 -7.68 6.56 17.06
C LEU A 344 -6.64 5.75 16.27
N ILE A 345 -6.83 5.57 14.96
CA ILE A 345 -5.86 4.88 14.09
C ILE A 345 -4.52 5.61 14.10
N PHE A 346 -4.51 6.94 13.95
CA PHE A 346 -3.28 7.72 14.02
C PHE A 346 -2.59 7.60 15.37
N TYR A 347 -3.35 7.59 16.47
CA TYR A 347 -2.80 7.37 17.80
C TYR A 347 -2.13 5.99 17.90
N LEU A 348 -2.80 4.91 17.49
CA LEU A 348 -2.25 3.55 17.55
C LEU A 348 -1.03 3.40 16.64
N ARG A 349 -1.06 3.96 15.44
CA ARG A 349 0.04 3.93 14.48
C ARG A 349 1.26 4.71 14.96
N ASP A 350 1.09 5.97 15.38
CA ASP A 350 2.23 6.85 15.70
C ASP A 350 2.87 6.53 17.06
N ASN A 351 2.16 5.81 17.94
CA ASN A 351 2.65 5.39 19.26
C ASN A 351 2.95 3.87 19.34
N ALA A 352 2.88 3.15 18.22
CA ALA A 352 3.23 1.74 18.17
C ALA A 352 4.69 1.54 18.62
N PRO A 353 4.97 0.57 19.51
CA PRO A 353 6.34 0.21 19.85
C PRO A 353 7.11 -0.24 18.60
N GLU A 354 8.39 0.16 18.53
CA GLU A 354 9.27 -0.31 17.46
C GLU A 354 9.38 -1.83 17.47
N ILE A 355 9.34 -2.42 16.28
CA ILE A 355 9.51 -3.86 16.11
C ILE A 355 11.00 -4.11 15.89
N PRO A 356 11.69 -4.87 16.76
CA PRO A 356 13.09 -5.15 16.56
C PRO A 356 13.27 -6.01 15.31
N LEU A 357 14.22 -5.62 14.46
CA LEU A 357 14.77 -6.49 13.43
C LEU A 357 15.74 -7.45 14.14
N SER A 358 15.30 -8.70 14.32
CA SER A 358 16.00 -9.79 15.03
C SER A 358 17.43 -9.97 14.52
N GLU A 359 17.58 -10.11 13.21
CA GLU A 359 18.85 -10.31 12.52
C GLU A 359 18.91 -9.44 11.25
N PRO A 360 20.07 -8.85 10.92
CA PRO A 360 20.26 -8.17 9.65
C PRO A 360 20.19 -9.15 8.47
N ARG A 361 19.94 -8.62 7.27
CA ARG A 361 19.98 -9.40 6.03
C ARG A 361 21.36 -10.01 5.86
N ARG A 362 21.40 -11.32 5.65
CA ARG A 362 22.66 -12.07 5.51
C ARG A 362 23.23 -11.92 4.11
N PHE A 363 24.55 -11.84 4.01
CA PHE A 363 25.25 -11.93 2.74
C PHE A 363 25.51 -13.39 2.40
N VAL A 364 24.94 -13.89 1.30
CA VAL A 364 25.05 -15.28 0.85
C VAL A 364 26.18 -15.37 -0.15
N GLU A 365 27.22 -16.12 0.18
CA GLU A 365 28.31 -16.40 -0.74
C GLU A 365 27.98 -17.55 -1.68
N VAL A 366 28.45 -17.39 -2.92
CA VAL A 366 28.16 -18.29 -4.02
C VAL A 366 29.48 -18.78 -4.63
N ASN A 367 29.53 -20.08 -4.88
CA ASN A 367 30.67 -20.75 -5.51
C ASN A 367 30.78 -20.41 -7.00
N ALA A 368 31.87 -20.87 -7.61
CA ALA A 368 32.09 -20.70 -9.04
C ALA A 368 30.97 -21.32 -9.91
N ASP A 369 30.33 -22.37 -9.39
CA ASP A 369 29.29 -23.15 -10.06
C ASP A 369 27.87 -22.61 -9.81
N GLY A 370 27.72 -21.52 -9.04
CA GLY A 370 26.43 -20.89 -8.77
C GLY A 370 25.68 -21.43 -7.54
N GLU A 371 26.24 -22.40 -6.83
CA GLU A 371 25.65 -22.94 -5.59
C GLU A 371 26.00 -22.08 -4.37
N SER A 372 25.03 -21.89 -3.47
CA SER A 372 25.23 -21.21 -2.19
C SER A 372 26.17 -22.02 -1.30
N VAL A 373 27.18 -21.36 -0.74
CA VAL A 373 28.21 -22.00 0.10
C VAL A 373 27.93 -21.76 1.57
N GLU A 374 27.83 -20.48 1.92
CA GLU A 374 27.82 -20.00 3.28
C GLU A 374 27.09 -18.66 3.35
N SER A 375 26.53 -18.34 4.52
CA SER A 375 25.86 -17.06 4.76
C SER A 375 26.53 -16.33 5.92
N TYR A 376 26.86 -15.06 5.71
CA TYR A 376 27.52 -14.20 6.68
C TYR A 376 26.57 -13.13 7.19
N LYS A 377 26.83 -12.62 8.39
CA LYS A 377 25.98 -11.56 9.00
C LYS A 377 26.11 -10.22 8.28
N SER A 378 27.25 -9.96 7.66
CA SER A 378 27.52 -8.75 6.90
C SER A 378 28.41 -9.01 5.69
N LEU A 379 28.46 -8.05 4.76
CA LEU A 379 29.40 -8.06 3.64
C LEU A 379 30.85 -8.01 4.11
N ASN A 380 31.13 -7.31 5.21
CA ASN A 380 32.47 -7.19 5.77
C ASN A 380 32.96 -8.54 6.29
N ASP A 381 32.13 -9.24 7.07
CA ASP A 381 32.45 -10.58 7.56
C ASP A 381 32.75 -11.54 6.38
N ALA A 382 31.93 -11.51 5.34
CA ALA A 382 32.15 -12.30 4.12
C ALA A 382 33.47 -11.93 3.42
N THR A 383 33.82 -10.64 3.39
CA THR A 383 35.06 -10.16 2.75
C THR A 383 36.31 -10.61 3.51
N GLU A 384 36.25 -10.68 4.85
CA GLU A 384 37.37 -11.14 5.67
C GLU A 384 37.70 -12.63 5.47
N HIS A 385 36.70 -13.45 5.14
CA HIS A 385 36.85 -14.88 4.88
C HIS A 385 37.25 -15.17 3.42
N LEU A 386 37.25 -14.15 2.56
CA LEU A 386 37.59 -14.27 1.16
C LEU A 386 39.11 -14.36 0.95
N SER A 387 39.54 -15.21 0.02
CA SER A 387 40.97 -15.26 -0.37
C SER A 387 41.44 -13.91 -0.95
N ARG A 388 42.66 -13.48 -0.59
CA ARG A 388 43.25 -12.20 -1.06
C ARG A 388 43.28 -12.08 -2.58
N ASP A 389 43.44 -13.18 -3.29
CA ASP A 389 43.46 -13.21 -4.76
C ASP A 389 42.07 -12.99 -5.38
N LEU A 390 41.01 -13.45 -4.70
CA LEU A 390 39.64 -13.22 -5.14
C LEU A 390 39.23 -11.77 -4.88
N VAL A 391 39.61 -11.21 -3.73
CA VAL A 391 39.34 -9.80 -3.38
C VAL A 391 39.85 -8.86 -4.48
N LYS A 392 41.10 -9.06 -4.94
CA LYS A 392 41.72 -8.26 -6.02
C LYS A 392 41.07 -8.42 -7.40
N LYS A 393 40.19 -9.40 -7.58
CA LYS A 393 39.46 -9.67 -8.83
C LYS A 393 37.96 -9.45 -8.67
N SER A 394 37.53 -8.95 -7.52
CA SER A 394 36.13 -8.80 -7.19
C SER A 394 35.80 -7.37 -6.85
N PHE A 395 34.57 -6.98 -7.16
CA PHE A 395 34.00 -5.72 -6.73
C PHE A 395 32.55 -5.93 -6.33
N THR A 396 32.01 -4.98 -5.59
CA THR A 396 30.64 -5.01 -5.07
C THR A 396 29.81 -3.91 -5.70
N LEU A 397 28.53 -4.19 -5.94
CA LEU A 397 27.57 -3.25 -6.51
C LEU A 397 26.26 -3.27 -5.75
N LEU A 398 25.76 -2.09 -5.39
CA LEU A 398 24.50 -1.84 -4.70
C LEU A 398 23.54 -1.17 -5.68
N SER A 399 22.31 -1.66 -5.80
CA SER A 399 21.20 -1.01 -6.50
C SER A 399 20.06 -0.77 -5.52
N TYR A 400 19.58 0.47 -5.42
CA TYR A 400 18.54 0.80 -4.43
C TYR A 400 17.66 1.99 -4.85
N ASN A 401 16.36 1.75 -4.99
CA ASN A 401 15.36 2.82 -5.06
C ASN A 401 15.14 3.40 -3.65
N THR A 402 15.44 4.67 -3.47
CA THR A 402 15.49 5.33 -2.15
C THR A 402 14.17 5.97 -1.71
N LEU A 403 13.11 5.90 -2.52
CA LEU A 403 11.83 6.57 -2.33
C LEU A 403 11.98 8.08 -2.10
N CYS A 404 11.78 8.86 -3.17
CA CYS A 404 11.97 10.31 -3.08
C CYS A 404 11.01 10.96 -2.08
N GLN A 405 11.40 12.11 -1.52
CA GLN A 405 10.58 12.80 -0.53
C GLN A 405 9.25 13.28 -1.11
N HIS A 406 9.21 13.58 -2.40
CA HIS A 406 7.97 13.98 -3.08
C HIS A 406 6.93 12.84 -3.15
N TYR A 407 7.35 11.58 -3.23
CA TYR A 407 6.46 10.42 -3.32
C TYR A 407 6.13 9.82 -1.95
N ALA A 408 6.98 10.01 -0.94
CA ALA A 408 6.76 9.63 0.46
C ALA A 408 5.65 10.43 1.17
N THR A 409 4.43 10.40 0.63
CA THR A 409 3.30 11.16 1.15
C THR A 409 2.49 10.34 2.16
N PRO A 410 1.97 10.97 3.23
CA PRO A 410 1.07 10.28 4.17
C PRO A 410 -0.21 9.74 3.54
N LYS A 411 -0.59 10.25 2.34
CA LYS A 411 -1.75 9.77 1.59
C LYS A 411 -1.51 8.38 1.02
N MET A 412 -0.29 8.11 0.54
CA MET A 412 0.12 6.84 -0.04
C MET A 412 0.53 5.84 1.04
N TYR A 413 1.32 6.31 2.01
CA TYR A 413 1.89 5.50 3.09
C TYR A 413 1.13 5.67 4.41
N ARG A 414 -0.20 5.52 4.38
CA ARG A 414 -1.09 5.80 5.54
C ARG A 414 -0.81 4.91 6.75
N PHE A 415 -0.25 3.74 6.52
CA PHE A 415 0.11 2.76 7.54
C PHE A 415 1.46 3.07 8.21
N VAL A 416 2.23 4.01 7.68
CA VAL A 416 3.54 4.37 8.20
C VAL A 416 3.40 5.46 9.25
N PRO A 417 4.01 5.32 10.44
CA PRO A 417 4.04 6.38 11.44
C PRO A 417 4.58 7.70 10.88
N SER A 418 3.96 8.81 11.28
CA SER A 418 4.31 10.14 10.73
C SER A 418 5.80 10.49 10.89
N TRP A 419 6.41 10.06 12.00
CA TRP A 419 7.82 10.29 12.29
C TRP A 419 8.74 9.42 11.42
N ALA A 420 8.36 8.16 11.17
CA ALA A 420 9.12 7.22 10.33
C ALA A 420 9.09 7.63 8.85
N LEU A 421 7.98 8.21 8.39
CA LEU A 421 7.85 8.69 7.01
C LEU A 421 8.60 10.02 6.76
N SER A 422 8.94 10.76 7.81
CA SER A 422 9.60 12.05 7.71
C SER A 422 10.95 11.95 6.99
N TRP A 423 11.27 12.94 6.14
CA TRP A 423 12.54 12.94 5.40
C TRP A 423 13.74 12.84 6.32
N ASP A 424 13.75 13.58 7.44
CA ASP A 424 14.91 13.61 8.34
C ASP A 424 15.19 12.23 8.94
N TYR A 425 14.15 11.49 9.30
CA TYR A 425 14.28 10.12 9.82
C TYR A 425 14.74 9.15 8.72
N ARG A 426 14.03 9.11 7.59
CA ARG A 426 14.35 8.21 6.47
C ARG A 426 15.76 8.47 5.93
N ARG A 427 16.16 9.74 5.82
CA ARG A 427 17.49 10.16 5.36
C ARG A 427 18.59 9.58 6.25
N GLU A 428 18.43 9.62 7.58
CA GLU A 428 19.45 9.06 8.47
C GLU A 428 19.51 7.54 8.35
N LYS A 429 18.36 6.87 8.27
CA LYS A 429 18.30 5.41 8.04
C LYS A 429 18.88 4.99 6.70
N LEU A 430 18.59 5.71 5.62
CA LEU A 430 19.18 5.51 4.30
C LEU A 430 20.70 5.67 4.34
N LYS A 431 21.21 6.67 5.06
CA LYS A 431 22.65 6.85 5.27
C LYS A 431 23.27 5.69 6.03
N GLU A 432 22.68 5.27 7.15
CA GLU A 432 23.15 4.11 7.91
C GLU A 432 23.21 2.87 7.02
N GLU A 433 22.14 2.57 6.29
CA GLU A 433 22.04 1.41 5.42
C GLU A 433 23.09 1.43 4.29
N VAL A 434 23.18 2.52 3.52
CA VAL A 434 24.11 2.64 2.39
C VAL A 434 25.57 2.60 2.86
N LEU A 435 25.92 3.25 3.97
CA LEU A 435 27.29 3.29 4.47
C LEU A 435 27.72 1.97 5.13
N ASN A 436 26.81 1.26 5.79
CA ASN A 436 27.11 0.00 6.47
C ASN A 436 27.55 -1.09 5.49
N TYR A 437 27.04 -1.08 4.25
CA TYR A 437 27.45 -2.06 3.25
C TYR A 437 28.87 -1.84 2.71
N GLN A 438 29.42 -0.62 2.77
CA GLN A 438 30.77 -0.29 2.27
C GLN A 438 31.05 -0.72 0.82
N THR A 439 30.02 -0.66 -0.03
CA THR A 439 30.04 -1.15 -1.41
C THR A 439 30.89 -0.31 -2.36
N ASP A 440 31.60 -0.92 -3.30
CA ASP A 440 32.50 -0.21 -4.23
C ASP A 440 31.77 0.67 -5.25
N ILE A 441 30.60 0.21 -5.73
CA ILE A 441 29.73 0.93 -6.68
C ILE A 441 28.31 0.98 -6.12
N ILE A 442 27.72 2.17 -6.10
CA ILE A 442 26.38 2.42 -5.55
C ILE A 442 25.51 3.07 -6.63
N CYS A 443 24.43 2.42 -7.01
CA CYS A 443 23.45 2.89 -7.98
C CYS A 443 22.13 3.18 -7.25
N LEU A 444 21.71 4.45 -7.22
CA LEU A 444 20.48 4.84 -6.56
C LEU A 444 19.45 5.36 -7.57
N GLN A 445 18.18 5.02 -7.33
CA GLN A 445 17.03 5.53 -8.06
C GLN A 445 16.16 6.40 -7.13
N GLU A 446 15.33 7.24 -7.74
CA GLU A 446 14.47 8.22 -7.06
C GLU A 446 15.23 9.24 -6.20
N VAL A 447 16.43 9.61 -6.63
CA VAL A 447 17.20 10.66 -5.94
C VAL A 447 16.81 12.02 -6.49
N GLU A 448 16.25 12.89 -5.66
CA GLU A 448 15.96 14.28 -6.03
C GLU A 448 17.25 15.06 -6.29
N SER A 449 17.25 15.93 -7.31
CA SER A 449 18.42 16.74 -7.68
C SER A 449 18.96 17.55 -6.48
N LYS A 450 18.07 18.13 -5.68
CA LYS A 450 18.43 18.85 -4.44
C LYS A 450 19.13 17.95 -3.43
N THR A 451 18.55 16.76 -3.19
CA THR A 451 19.07 15.80 -2.22
C THR A 451 20.40 15.21 -2.66
N TYR A 452 20.61 15.04 -3.97
CA TYR A 452 21.91 14.67 -4.51
C TYR A 452 22.99 15.71 -4.17
N GLU A 453 22.74 16.98 -4.50
CA GLU A 453 23.69 18.10 -4.30
C GLU A 453 23.97 18.37 -2.81
N GLU A 454 22.94 18.40 -1.97
CA GLU A 454 23.04 18.86 -0.59
C GLU A 454 23.37 17.74 0.41
N PHE A 455 23.08 16.49 0.07
CA PHE A 455 23.20 15.37 1.01
C PHE A 455 24.07 14.23 0.48
N TRP A 456 23.67 13.55 -0.60
CA TRP A 456 24.36 12.32 -1.02
C TRP A 456 25.79 12.56 -1.50
N LEU A 457 26.00 13.58 -2.33
CA LEU A 457 27.33 13.86 -2.88
C LEU A 457 28.32 14.25 -1.76
N PRO A 458 28.04 15.25 -0.89
CA PRO A 458 28.97 15.60 0.20
C PRO A 458 29.17 14.47 1.23
N LEU A 459 28.16 13.63 1.44
CA LEU A 459 28.25 12.48 2.35
C LEU A 459 29.23 11.42 1.82
N LEU A 460 29.07 11.04 0.56
CA LEU A 460 29.85 9.97 -0.06
C LEU A 460 31.25 10.44 -0.49
N GLU A 461 31.43 11.72 -0.86
CA GLU A 461 32.76 12.29 -1.08
C GLU A 461 33.65 12.21 0.17
N LYS A 462 33.08 12.45 1.36
CA LYS A 462 33.81 12.26 2.64
C LYS A 462 34.24 10.81 2.88
N GLN A 463 33.56 9.86 2.26
CA GLN A 463 33.88 8.42 2.31
C GLN A 463 34.75 7.96 1.13
N GLY A 464 35.23 8.89 0.29
CA GLY A 464 36.13 8.59 -0.82
C GLY A 464 35.43 8.16 -2.11
N TYR A 465 34.15 8.48 -2.29
CA TYR A 465 33.42 8.21 -3.53
C TYR A 465 33.37 9.45 -4.43
N SER A 466 33.27 9.22 -5.73
CA SER A 466 32.83 10.24 -6.70
C SER A 466 31.43 9.89 -7.19
N GLY A 467 30.59 10.90 -7.43
CA GLY A 467 29.20 10.73 -7.85
C GLY A 467 28.90 11.32 -9.22
N ILE A 468 28.00 10.66 -9.95
CA ILE A 468 27.42 11.14 -11.20
C ILE A 468 25.89 11.04 -11.07
N PHE A 469 25.17 12.10 -11.45
CA PHE A 469 23.72 12.17 -11.37
C PHE A 469 23.10 12.66 -12.67
N HIS A 470 21.94 12.10 -13.01
CA HIS A 470 21.13 12.55 -14.13
C HIS A 470 19.64 12.58 -13.73
N ALA A 471 19.06 13.78 -13.74
CA ALA A 471 17.65 14.01 -13.48
C ALA A 471 16.77 13.63 -14.67
N LYS A 472 15.51 13.26 -14.41
CA LYS A 472 14.51 13.03 -15.47
C LYS A 472 14.32 14.27 -16.34
N THR A 473 14.01 14.07 -17.63
CA THR A 473 14.03 15.11 -18.67
C THR A 473 13.14 16.32 -18.36
N ARG A 474 12.04 16.12 -17.61
CA ARG A 474 11.12 17.20 -17.21
C ARG A 474 11.80 18.33 -16.40
N ALA A 475 12.91 18.06 -15.73
CA ALA A 475 13.67 19.10 -15.04
C ALA A 475 14.10 20.26 -15.95
N ARG A 476 14.33 19.99 -17.24
CA ARG A 476 14.81 20.99 -18.22
C ARG A 476 13.75 22.03 -18.59
N THR A 477 12.47 21.71 -18.45
CA THR A 477 11.35 22.60 -18.83
C THR A 477 10.68 23.29 -17.64
N MET A 478 11.12 22.98 -16.41
CA MET A 478 10.54 23.51 -15.17
C MET A 478 11.32 24.72 -14.65
N GLN A 479 10.68 25.51 -13.77
CA GLN A 479 11.38 26.57 -13.03
C GLN A 479 12.43 25.97 -12.10
N SER A 480 13.55 26.69 -11.88
CA SER A 480 14.73 26.19 -11.13
C SER A 480 14.39 25.57 -9.77
N LYS A 481 13.45 26.16 -9.01
CA LYS A 481 13.04 25.64 -7.70
C LYS A 481 12.35 24.27 -7.77
N ASP A 482 11.55 24.03 -8.80
CA ASP A 482 10.81 22.77 -8.96
C ASP A 482 11.62 21.73 -9.74
N ALA A 483 12.50 22.17 -10.64
CA ALA A 483 13.51 21.30 -11.27
C ALA A 483 14.39 20.60 -10.22
N LYS A 484 14.73 21.30 -9.12
CA LYS A 484 15.48 20.72 -8.00
C LYS A 484 14.77 19.58 -7.26
N LYS A 485 13.44 19.48 -7.37
CA LYS A 485 12.64 18.38 -6.80
C LYS A 485 12.46 17.21 -7.76
N VAL A 486 12.94 17.34 -9.00
CA VAL A 486 12.87 16.26 -9.97
C VAL A 486 13.88 15.19 -9.58
N ASP A 487 13.37 13.97 -9.51
CA ASP A 487 14.14 12.78 -9.22
C ASP A 487 14.89 12.26 -10.46
N GLY A 488 15.89 11.44 -10.21
CA GLY A 488 16.75 10.85 -11.23
C GLY A 488 17.47 9.61 -10.73
N CYS A 489 18.48 9.21 -11.50
CA CYS A 489 19.38 8.14 -11.11
C CYS A 489 20.78 8.70 -10.83
N CYS A 490 21.50 8.09 -9.90
CA CYS A 490 22.92 8.36 -9.70
C CYS A 490 23.76 7.10 -9.57
N ILE A 491 25.03 7.24 -9.92
CA ILE A 491 26.07 6.24 -9.70
C ILE A 491 27.16 6.90 -8.87
N PHE A 492 27.49 6.28 -7.74
CA PHE A 492 28.71 6.56 -6.98
C PHE A 492 29.69 5.41 -7.12
N TYR A 493 30.97 5.71 -7.15
CA TYR A 493 32.03 4.71 -7.20
C TYR A 493 33.21 5.15 -6.32
N LYS A 494 33.88 4.18 -5.71
CA LYS A 494 34.98 4.44 -4.78
C LYS A 494 36.26 4.79 -5.52
N ASN A 495 36.85 5.95 -5.20
CA ASN A 495 38.02 6.49 -5.90
C ASN A 495 39.30 5.64 -5.70
N SER A 496 39.36 4.83 -4.64
CA SER A 496 40.48 3.91 -4.41
C SER A 496 40.44 2.68 -5.31
N GLU A 497 39.25 2.33 -5.83
CA GLU A 497 39.02 1.10 -6.58
C GLU A 497 38.83 1.37 -8.07
N PHE A 498 38.19 2.50 -8.41
CA PHE A 498 37.74 2.80 -9.77
C PHE A 498 38.09 4.21 -10.22
N THR A 499 38.46 4.32 -11.50
CA THR A 499 38.54 5.60 -12.21
C THR A 499 37.53 5.64 -13.36
N THR A 500 36.87 6.79 -13.53
CA THR A 500 35.92 6.98 -14.63
C THR A 500 36.64 7.24 -15.94
N VAL A 501 36.26 6.49 -16.96
CA VAL A 501 36.81 6.58 -18.32
C VAL A 501 35.83 7.26 -19.26
N PHE A 502 34.53 6.99 -19.06
CA PHE A 502 33.47 7.50 -19.92
C PHE A 502 32.17 7.61 -19.11
N THR A 503 31.40 8.66 -19.39
CA THR A 503 30.09 8.91 -18.79
C THR A 503 29.14 9.38 -19.87
N ASP A 504 27.93 8.84 -19.86
CA ASP A 504 26.86 9.25 -20.74
C ASP A 504 25.50 9.07 -20.06
N ALA A 505 24.50 9.81 -20.50
CA ALA A 505 23.15 9.73 -19.97
C ALA A 505 22.14 9.70 -21.12
N ILE A 506 21.16 8.80 -21.01
CA ILE A 506 20.16 8.61 -22.03
C ILE A 506 18.80 9.12 -21.58
N ASP A 507 18.18 9.90 -22.46
CA ASP A 507 16.77 10.22 -22.40
C ASP A 507 16.08 9.35 -23.46
N PHE A 508 15.29 8.33 -23.07
CA PHE A 508 14.82 7.27 -23.99
C PHE A 508 14.15 7.82 -25.25
N SER A 509 13.22 8.77 -25.10
CA SER A 509 12.53 9.41 -26.21
C SER A 509 13.49 10.18 -27.13
N SER A 510 14.49 10.86 -26.56
CA SER A 510 15.47 11.62 -27.35
C SER A 510 16.43 10.73 -28.12
N VAL A 511 16.87 9.63 -27.51
CA VAL A 511 17.75 8.63 -28.15
C VAL A 511 17.01 7.95 -29.29
N TRP A 512 15.75 7.57 -29.09
CA TRP A 512 14.96 6.93 -30.14
C TRP A 512 14.66 7.87 -31.31
N MET A 513 14.32 9.13 -31.07
CA MET A 513 14.09 10.11 -32.15
C MET A 513 15.34 10.36 -33.01
N LYS A 514 16.55 10.22 -32.45
CA LYS A 514 17.82 10.36 -33.18
C LYS A 514 18.25 9.06 -33.88
N HIS A 515 17.53 7.96 -33.68
CA HIS A 515 17.87 6.66 -34.26
C HIS A 515 17.74 6.68 -35.79
N ASN A 516 18.73 6.16 -36.51
CA ASN A 516 18.75 6.17 -37.98
C ASN A 516 17.57 5.44 -38.64
N LYS A 517 17.02 4.42 -37.97
CA LYS A 517 15.82 3.69 -38.38
C LYS A 517 14.57 4.09 -37.59
N PHE A 518 14.55 5.31 -37.05
CA PHE A 518 13.38 5.83 -36.35
C PHE A 518 12.16 5.77 -37.28
N GLN A 519 11.09 5.18 -36.77
CA GLN A 519 9.80 5.13 -37.44
C GLN A 519 8.77 5.77 -36.52
N ARG A 520 8.01 6.71 -37.07
CA ARG A 520 6.96 7.39 -36.33
C ARG A 520 5.70 6.53 -36.33
N THR A 521 5.55 5.68 -35.32
CA THR A 521 4.36 4.84 -35.14
C THR A 521 3.35 5.48 -34.18
N GLU A 522 2.10 5.05 -34.27
CA GLU A 522 1.01 5.58 -33.44
C GLU A 522 1.19 5.24 -31.95
N ASP A 523 1.57 3.99 -31.64
CA ASP A 523 1.89 3.56 -30.27
C ASP A 523 3.05 4.35 -29.68
N TYR A 524 4.12 4.63 -30.47
CA TYR A 524 5.22 5.46 -29.99
C TYR A 524 4.76 6.87 -29.60
N LEU A 525 4.01 7.55 -30.47
CA LEU A 525 3.54 8.92 -30.22
C LEU A 525 2.61 9.01 -29.00
N ASN A 526 1.68 8.07 -28.88
CA ASN A 526 0.64 8.14 -27.87
C ASN A 526 1.10 7.60 -26.51
N ARG A 527 1.99 6.60 -26.51
CA ARG A 527 2.32 5.83 -25.29
C ARG A 527 3.72 6.12 -24.76
N ALA A 528 4.74 6.18 -25.63
CA ALA A 528 6.14 6.26 -25.22
C ALA A 528 6.75 7.67 -25.29
N MET A 529 6.40 8.50 -26.28
CA MET A 529 7.06 9.78 -26.56
C MET A 529 7.08 10.73 -25.36
N ASN A 530 5.96 10.81 -24.62
CA ASN A 530 5.79 11.71 -23.48
C ASN A 530 6.37 11.15 -22.16
N LYS A 531 7.03 9.99 -22.18
CA LYS A 531 7.67 9.43 -21.00
C LYS A 531 9.07 10.02 -20.84
N ASP A 532 9.40 10.44 -19.62
CA ASP A 532 10.61 11.20 -19.30
C ASP A 532 11.65 10.38 -18.51
N ASN A 533 11.49 9.05 -18.52
CA ASN A 533 12.43 8.11 -17.93
C ASN A 533 13.82 8.22 -18.58
N VAL A 534 14.83 7.88 -17.79
CA VAL A 534 16.24 8.05 -18.15
C VAL A 534 17.07 6.85 -17.72
N ALA A 535 18.28 6.72 -18.26
CA ALA A 535 19.31 5.85 -17.72
C ALA A 535 20.66 6.57 -17.71
N LEU A 536 21.52 6.19 -16.77
CA LEU A 536 22.88 6.70 -16.64
C LEU A 536 23.87 5.57 -16.92
N ILE A 537 24.88 5.84 -17.73
CA ILE A 537 25.87 4.87 -18.21
C ILE A 537 27.27 5.38 -17.87
N VAL A 538 28.06 4.54 -17.19
CA VAL A 538 29.43 4.88 -16.81
C VAL A 538 30.35 3.71 -17.16
N LYS A 539 31.51 4.02 -17.75
CA LYS A 539 32.61 3.08 -17.92
C LYS A 539 33.66 3.34 -16.84
N LEU A 540 33.89 2.34 -16.00
CA LEU A 540 34.86 2.38 -14.92
C LEU A 540 36.05 1.47 -15.25
N LYS A 541 37.26 1.93 -14.93
CA LYS A 541 38.47 1.11 -14.92
C LYS A 541 38.75 0.69 -13.49
N TYR A 542 38.90 -0.61 -13.25
CA TYR A 542 39.25 -1.16 -11.95
C TYR A 542 40.76 -1.14 -11.74
N GLU A 543 41.24 -0.45 -10.71
CA GLU A 543 42.68 -0.14 -10.57
C GLU A 543 43.53 -1.35 -10.16
N HIS A 544 42.97 -2.36 -9.50
CA HIS A 544 43.75 -3.52 -9.04
C HIS A 544 44.25 -4.43 -10.16
N ASN A 545 43.47 -4.59 -11.23
CA ASN A 545 43.81 -5.48 -12.34
C ASN A 545 43.76 -4.82 -13.73
N GLY A 546 43.32 -3.55 -13.81
CA GLY A 546 43.24 -2.78 -15.05
C GLY A 546 42.04 -3.12 -15.95
N GLU A 547 41.15 -4.01 -15.53
CA GLU A 547 39.94 -4.37 -16.27
C GLU A 547 38.93 -3.22 -16.31
N TYR A 548 38.01 -3.26 -17.28
CA TYR A 548 36.96 -2.26 -17.43
C TYR A 548 35.59 -2.88 -17.17
N VAL A 549 34.68 -2.11 -16.56
CA VAL A 549 33.28 -2.49 -16.39
C VAL A 549 32.36 -1.35 -16.80
N TRP A 550 31.31 -1.70 -17.54
CA TRP A 550 30.21 -0.81 -17.86
C TRP A 550 29.13 -0.95 -16.80
N VAL A 551 28.75 0.15 -16.17
CA VAL A 551 27.69 0.21 -15.17
C VAL A 551 26.58 1.07 -15.71
N VAL A 552 25.36 0.54 -15.70
CA VAL A 552 24.16 1.22 -16.13
C VAL A 552 23.14 1.19 -15.01
N THR A 553 22.54 2.34 -14.69
CA THR A 553 21.38 2.42 -13.79
C THR A 553 20.20 3.06 -14.50
N THR A 554 18.99 2.55 -14.30
CA THR A 554 17.76 3.12 -14.87
C THR A 554 16.59 3.05 -13.90
N HIS A 555 15.57 3.86 -14.18
CA HIS A 555 14.27 3.80 -13.54
C HIS A 555 13.20 3.90 -14.64
N LEU A 556 12.59 2.76 -14.98
CA LEU A 556 11.60 2.64 -16.05
C LEU A 556 10.25 3.25 -15.68
N HIS A 557 9.34 3.29 -16.64
CA HIS A 557 8.00 3.78 -16.39
C HIS A 557 7.25 2.85 -15.40
N TRP A 558 6.48 3.41 -14.47
CA TRP A 558 5.87 2.67 -13.36
C TRP A 558 4.54 2.00 -13.70
N ASP A 559 3.72 2.62 -14.56
CA ASP A 559 2.31 2.20 -14.77
C ASP A 559 2.21 0.76 -15.31
N PRO A 560 1.49 -0.16 -14.62
CA PRO A 560 1.27 -1.53 -15.07
C PRO A 560 0.60 -1.66 -16.45
N HIS A 561 -0.19 -0.67 -16.88
CA HIS A 561 -0.85 -0.68 -18.19
C HIS A 561 0.10 -0.37 -19.37
N PHE A 562 1.36 -0.08 -19.07
CA PHE A 562 2.37 0.35 -20.03
C PHE A 562 3.57 -0.61 -20.06
N ASN A 563 3.36 -1.91 -19.84
CA ASN A 563 4.40 -2.94 -19.97
C ASN A 563 5.04 -2.96 -21.38
N ASP A 564 4.28 -2.60 -22.40
CA ASP A 564 4.75 -2.40 -23.77
C ASP A 564 5.81 -1.27 -23.85
N VAL A 565 5.56 -0.15 -23.15
CA VAL A 565 6.50 0.97 -23.08
C VAL A 565 7.73 0.62 -22.27
N LYS A 566 7.61 -0.13 -21.17
CA LYS A 566 8.75 -0.63 -20.39
C LYS A 566 9.66 -1.51 -21.27
N THR A 567 9.05 -2.44 -22.02
CA THR A 567 9.76 -3.30 -22.99
C THR A 567 10.44 -2.48 -24.08
N PHE A 568 9.76 -1.47 -24.61
CA PHE A 568 10.33 -0.54 -25.57
C PHE A 568 11.52 0.26 -25.02
N GLN A 569 11.43 0.79 -23.80
CA GLN A 569 12.52 1.51 -23.13
C GLN A 569 13.77 0.63 -23.00
N VAL A 570 13.59 -0.63 -22.58
CA VAL A 570 14.69 -1.62 -22.48
C VAL A 570 15.25 -1.96 -23.85
N GLY A 571 14.40 -2.15 -24.88
CA GLY A 571 14.86 -2.37 -26.24
C GLY A 571 15.74 -1.22 -26.76
N VAL A 572 15.35 0.03 -26.48
CA VAL A 572 16.14 1.23 -26.84
C VAL A 572 17.45 1.26 -26.05
N LEU A 573 17.42 0.95 -24.75
CA LEU A 573 18.61 0.87 -23.89
C LEU A 573 19.65 -0.09 -24.46
N LEU A 574 19.23 -1.32 -24.75
CA LEU A 574 20.12 -2.39 -25.18
C LEU A 574 20.67 -2.15 -26.58
N ASP A 575 19.85 -1.63 -27.50
CA ASP A 575 20.30 -1.21 -28.83
C ASP A 575 21.34 -0.07 -28.76
N TYR A 576 21.13 0.89 -27.86
CA TYR A 576 22.07 1.98 -27.62
C TYR A 576 23.40 1.46 -27.05
N ILE A 577 23.35 0.61 -26.03
CA ILE A 577 24.54 -0.01 -25.43
C ILE A 577 25.32 -0.80 -26.50
N GLU A 578 24.66 -1.60 -27.34
CA GLU A 578 25.35 -2.36 -28.39
C GLU A 578 26.10 -1.47 -29.40
N LYS A 579 25.56 -0.29 -29.71
CA LYS A 579 26.23 0.70 -30.57
C LYS A 579 27.39 1.35 -29.85
N LEU A 580 27.20 1.71 -28.59
CA LEU A 580 28.19 2.36 -27.76
C LEU A 580 29.40 1.43 -27.53
N LEU A 581 29.16 0.14 -27.26
CA LEU A 581 30.20 -0.89 -27.17
C LEU A 581 30.96 -1.05 -28.49
N LYS A 582 30.29 -0.96 -29.64
CA LYS A 582 30.97 -1.01 -30.95
C LYS A 582 31.91 0.18 -31.14
N GLN A 583 31.47 1.38 -30.75
CA GLN A 583 32.25 2.62 -30.91
C GLN A 583 33.43 2.70 -29.93
N GLN A 584 33.22 2.32 -28.67
CA GLN A 584 34.19 2.52 -27.58
C GLN A 584 35.10 1.31 -27.33
N HIS A 585 34.69 0.11 -27.73
CA HIS A 585 35.47 -1.13 -27.51
C HIS A 585 35.93 -1.80 -28.81
N GLY A 586 35.55 -1.30 -29.99
CA GLY A 586 35.87 -1.93 -31.27
C GLY A 586 35.24 -3.32 -31.45
N ALA A 587 34.28 -3.68 -30.59
CA ALA A 587 33.59 -4.97 -30.60
C ALA A 587 32.66 -5.07 -31.82
N ASN A 588 33.24 -5.41 -32.96
CA ASN A 588 32.54 -5.51 -34.24
C ASN A 588 31.78 -6.83 -34.35
N ASN A 589 32.25 -7.87 -33.65
CA ASN A 589 31.65 -9.20 -33.71
C ASN A 589 30.72 -9.46 -32.50
N PRO A 590 29.59 -10.16 -32.69
CA PRO A 590 28.67 -10.50 -31.58
C PRO A 590 29.33 -11.24 -30.42
N GLN A 591 30.34 -12.09 -30.70
CA GLN A 591 31.07 -12.83 -29.67
C GLN A 591 31.96 -11.94 -28.79
N GLU A 592 32.48 -10.82 -29.33
CA GLU A 592 33.29 -9.87 -28.56
C GLU A 592 32.40 -9.06 -27.61
N LYS A 593 31.20 -8.68 -28.06
CA LYS A 593 30.23 -7.96 -27.23
C LYS A 593 29.82 -8.74 -25.98
N LYS A 594 29.71 -10.06 -26.08
CA LYS A 594 29.36 -10.93 -24.94
C LYS A 594 30.44 -10.99 -23.86
N LYS A 595 31.70 -10.72 -24.23
CA LYS A 595 32.86 -10.73 -23.34
C LYS A 595 33.14 -9.39 -22.65
N VAL A 596 32.36 -8.35 -22.95
CA VAL A 596 32.51 -7.05 -22.29
C VAL A 596 31.85 -7.12 -20.90
N PRO A 597 32.58 -6.80 -19.81
CA PRO A 597 31.97 -6.69 -18.48
C PRO A 597 30.93 -5.56 -18.46
N LEU A 598 29.67 -5.93 -18.30
CA LEU A 598 28.51 -5.03 -18.28
C LEU A 598 27.58 -5.42 -17.15
N VAL A 599 27.17 -4.42 -16.37
CA VAL A 599 26.14 -4.52 -15.33
C VAL A 599 25.06 -3.48 -15.61
N ILE A 600 23.79 -3.91 -15.66
CA ILE A 600 22.62 -3.05 -15.81
C ILE A 600 21.72 -3.27 -14.61
N CYS A 601 21.44 -2.21 -13.85
CA CYS A 601 20.68 -2.28 -12.62
C CYS A 601 19.62 -1.19 -12.51
N GLY A 602 18.76 -1.33 -11.51
CA GLY A 602 17.80 -0.31 -11.10
C GLY A 602 16.38 -0.85 -11.02
N ASP A 603 15.44 0.08 -11.03
CA ASP A 603 14.01 -0.20 -10.93
C ASP A 603 13.41 -0.34 -12.33
N PHE A 604 13.03 -1.56 -12.68
CA PHE A 604 12.45 -1.89 -13.97
C PHE A 604 10.93 -1.83 -13.96
N ASN A 605 10.29 -1.68 -12.78
CA ASN A 605 8.83 -1.73 -12.63
C ASN A 605 8.19 -2.92 -13.38
N SER A 606 8.90 -4.05 -13.46
CA SER A 606 8.56 -5.18 -14.34
C SER A 606 8.72 -6.50 -13.59
N GLN A 607 7.67 -7.31 -13.54
CA GLN A 607 7.64 -8.59 -12.83
C GLN A 607 8.45 -9.67 -13.57
N LEU A 608 8.76 -10.78 -12.90
CA LEU A 608 9.51 -11.92 -13.48
C LEU A 608 8.87 -12.50 -14.76
N SER A 609 7.54 -12.44 -14.88
CA SER A 609 6.80 -12.92 -16.06
C SER A 609 6.64 -11.88 -17.18
N SER A 610 7.38 -10.78 -17.15
CA SER A 610 7.24 -9.67 -18.11
C SER A 610 8.09 -9.87 -19.35
N ALA A 611 7.71 -9.20 -20.45
CA ALA A 611 8.51 -9.14 -21.67
C ALA A 611 9.89 -8.50 -21.41
N VAL A 612 10.01 -7.61 -20.44
CA VAL A 612 11.30 -7.01 -20.05
C VAL A 612 12.27 -8.08 -19.55
N VAL A 613 11.82 -8.94 -18.64
CA VAL A 613 12.64 -10.01 -18.07
C VAL A 613 12.94 -11.08 -19.13
N GLU A 614 11.96 -11.43 -19.97
CA GLU A 614 12.19 -12.31 -21.12
C GLU A 614 13.26 -11.75 -22.06
N LEU A 615 13.20 -10.44 -22.36
CA LEU A 615 14.15 -9.77 -23.24
C LEU A 615 15.57 -9.89 -22.70
N PHE A 616 15.79 -9.58 -21.41
CA PHE A 616 17.11 -9.69 -20.79
C PHE A 616 17.66 -11.12 -20.80
N ASN A 617 16.82 -12.13 -20.52
CA ASN A 617 17.25 -13.52 -20.41
C ASN A 617 17.49 -14.21 -21.75
N THR A 618 16.61 -13.98 -22.72
CA THR A 618 16.60 -14.72 -23.99
C THR A 618 17.27 -13.95 -25.13
N GLY A 619 17.38 -12.63 -25.00
CA GLY A 619 17.91 -11.73 -26.02
C GLY A 619 16.90 -11.28 -27.07
N THR A 620 15.64 -11.72 -27.04
CA THR A 620 14.59 -11.32 -28.00
C THR A 620 13.20 -11.60 -27.43
N VAL A 621 12.20 -10.83 -27.86
CA VAL A 621 10.78 -11.09 -27.51
C VAL A 621 9.97 -11.14 -28.78
N LYS A 622 9.48 -12.32 -29.14
CA LYS A 622 8.73 -12.54 -30.39
C LYS A 622 7.21 -12.50 -30.20
N ALA A 623 6.71 -13.18 -29.18
CA ALA A 623 5.29 -13.27 -28.89
C ALA A 623 5.10 -13.27 -27.38
N HIS A 624 4.70 -12.12 -26.84
CA HIS A 624 4.44 -11.94 -25.42
C HIS A 624 3.22 -11.04 -25.23
N LYS A 625 2.39 -11.34 -24.22
CA LYS A 625 1.16 -10.58 -23.91
C LYS A 625 1.39 -9.08 -23.76
N ASP A 626 2.54 -8.69 -23.21
CA ASP A 626 2.89 -7.28 -22.95
C ASP A 626 3.11 -6.47 -24.23
N ILE A 627 3.45 -7.11 -25.35
CA ILE A 627 3.72 -6.44 -26.64
C ILE A 627 2.71 -6.84 -27.72
N GLU A 628 1.74 -7.69 -27.39
CA GLU A 628 0.72 -8.13 -28.33
C GLU A 628 -0.07 -6.93 -28.86
N SER A 629 -0.32 -6.89 -30.16
CA SER A 629 -1.01 -5.79 -30.86
C SER A 629 -0.33 -4.41 -30.79
N ARG A 630 0.95 -4.32 -30.39
CA ARG A 630 1.71 -3.06 -30.33
C ARG A 630 2.78 -2.96 -31.40
N ASP A 631 2.92 -1.79 -32.01
CA ASP A 631 3.95 -1.51 -33.02
C ASP A 631 4.79 -0.27 -32.67
N PHE A 632 6.04 -0.51 -32.28
CA PHE A 632 7.08 0.49 -32.06
C PHE A 632 8.08 0.57 -33.23
N GLY A 633 7.65 0.15 -34.42
CA GLY A 633 8.38 0.30 -35.68
C GLY A 633 9.57 -0.66 -35.75
N TYR A 634 10.76 -0.12 -36.01
CA TYR A 634 11.99 -0.93 -36.15
C TYR A 634 12.25 -1.83 -34.93
N MET A 635 11.88 -1.40 -33.73
CA MET A 635 12.09 -2.19 -32.51
C MET A 635 11.21 -3.45 -32.49
N SER A 636 9.94 -3.30 -32.87
CA SER A 636 8.98 -4.41 -33.00
C SER A 636 9.35 -5.33 -34.16
N GLN A 637 9.75 -4.77 -35.32
CA GLN A 637 10.19 -5.54 -36.50
C GLN A 637 11.40 -6.43 -36.21
N LYS A 638 12.32 -5.97 -35.34
CA LYS A 638 13.48 -6.78 -34.92
C LYS A 638 13.19 -7.70 -33.72
N ASN A 639 11.95 -7.80 -33.25
CA ASN A 639 11.55 -8.55 -32.05
C ASN A 639 12.39 -8.15 -30.82
N TYR A 640 12.69 -6.85 -30.71
CA TYR A 640 13.52 -6.26 -29.66
C TYR A 640 14.93 -6.87 -29.52
N ALA A 641 15.39 -7.63 -30.52
CA ALA A 641 16.56 -8.49 -30.36
C ALA A 641 17.88 -7.74 -30.06
N HIS A 642 18.71 -8.33 -29.20
CA HIS A 642 20.07 -7.90 -28.86
C HIS A 642 21.04 -9.10 -28.77
N ASN A 643 22.35 -8.84 -28.83
CA ASN A 643 23.37 -9.90 -28.81
C ASN A 643 24.14 -10.01 -27.48
N LEU A 644 23.73 -9.29 -26.44
CA LEU A 644 24.28 -9.39 -25.10
C LEU A 644 23.86 -10.70 -24.41
N SER A 645 24.72 -11.26 -23.56
CA SER A 645 24.48 -12.50 -22.80
C SER A 645 24.28 -12.16 -21.33
N LEU A 646 23.05 -11.80 -20.97
CA LEU A 646 22.70 -11.26 -19.66
C LEU A 646 21.94 -12.28 -18.81
N LYS A 647 22.13 -12.22 -17.49
CA LYS A 647 21.35 -12.96 -16.49
C LYS A 647 21.13 -12.11 -15.25
N SER A 648 20.08 -12.41 -14.50
CA SER A 648 19.86 -11.82 -13.18
C SER A 648 20.93 -12.35 -12.22
N SER A 649 21.51 -11.45 -11.43
CA SER A 649 22.47 -11.83 -10.39
C SER A 649 21.83 -12.61 -9.24
N TYR A 650 20.52 -12.45 -9.03
CA TYR A 650 19.76 -13.09 -7.96
C TYR A 650 19.17 -14.47 -8.36
N GLU A 651 19.28 -14.85 -9.65
CA GLU A 651 18.92 -16.19 -10.15
C GLU A 651 19.63 -17.31 -9.34
N VAL A 652 20.84 -17.04 -8.84
CA VAL A 652 21.66 -17.98 -8.05
C VAL A 652 21.04 -18.41 -6.72
N ILE A 653 20.10 -17.63 -6.18
CA ILE A 653 19.33 -17.98 -4.97
C ILE A 653 17.83 -18.17 -5.24
N GLY A 654 17.42 -18.21 -6.51
CA GLY A 654 16.01 -18.35 -6.89
C GLY A 654 15.20 -17.05 -6.83
N GLU A 655 15.85 -15.89 -6.95
CA GLU A 655 15.28 -14.55 -6.75
C GLU A 655 14.80 -14.27 -5.31
N LEU A 656 14.64 -12.99 -4.97
CA LEU A 656 14.07 -12.60 -3.67
C LEU A 656 12.55 -12.78 -3.67
N PRO A 657 11.90 -12.95 -2.50
CA PRO A 657 10.44 -13.03 -2.43
C PRO A 657 9.74 -11.75 -2.90
N PHE A 658 10.38 -10.60 -2.74
CA PHE A 658 9.96 -9.29 -3.24
C PHE A 658 11.15 -8.34 -3.26
N THR A 659 11.06 -7.28 -4.08
CA THR A 659 11.96 -6.12 -3.97
C THR A 659 11.21 -4.84 -3.63
N ASN A 660 9.91 -4.78 -3.94
CA ASN A 660 8.97 -3.77 -3.48
C ASN A 660 7.86 -4.43 -2.64
N LEU A 661 7.51 -3.81 -1.51
CA LEU A 661 6.46 -4.30 -0.61
C LEU A 661 5.49 -3.16 -0.27
N SER A 662 4.29 -3.22 -0.84
CA SER A 662 3.18 -2.32 -0.52
C SER A 662 1.86 -3.10 -0.37
N PRO A 663 0.83 -2.51 0.27
CA PRO A 663 -0.46 -3.20 0.45
C PRO A 663 -1.15 -3.57 -0.86
N SER A 664 -0.93 -2.82 -1.95
CA SER A 664 -1.55 -3.06 -3.25
C SER A 664 -0.68 -3.89 -4.20
N PHE A 665 0.64 -3.95 -3.94
CA PHE A 665 1.60 -4.55 -4.85
C PHE A 665 2.81 -5.06 -4.07
N THR A 666 3.14 -6.33 -4.25
CA THR A 666 4.34 -6.96 -3.65
C THR A 666 4.92 -7.89 -4.69
N ASP A 667 6.09 -7.56 -5.22
CA ASP A 667 6.74 -8.35 -6.28
C ASP A 667 8.23 -7.98 -6.42
N VAL A 668 8.94 -8.71 -7.28
CA VAL A 668 10.30 -8.41 -7.72
C VAL A 668 10.21 -7.50 -8.96
N ILE A 669 10.69 -6.27 -8.81
CA ILE A 669 10.74 -5.26 -9.90
C ILE A 669 12.09 -4.57 -10.04
N ASP A 670 12.99 -4.78 -9.08
CA ASP A 670 14.36 -4.30 -9.10
C ASP A 670 15.28 -5.44 -9.51
N TYR A 671 16.28 -5.15 -10.35
CA TYR A 671 17.19 -6.18 -10.85
C TYR A 671 18.62 -5.65 -10.97
N ILE A 672 19.57 -6.58 -10.89
CA ILE A 672 20.96 -6.36 -11.31
C ILE A 672 21.30 -7.44 -12.34
N TRP A 673 21.30 -7.05 -13.61
CA TRP A 673 21.65 -7.86 -14.78
C TRP A 673 23.15 -7.77 -15.05
N TYR A 674 23.78 -8.88 -15.40
CA TYR A 674 25.22 -8.90 -15.68
C TYR A 674 25.60 -9.76 -16.89
N SER A 675 26.71 -9.41 -17.53
CA SER A 675 27.32 -10.15 -18.65
C SER A 675 27.98 -11.45 -18.18
N THR A 676 27.35 -12.58 -18.50
CA THR A 676 27.71 -13.94 -18.02
C THR A 676 29.07 -14.48 -18.49
N GLN A 677 29.61 -13.99 -19.61
CA GLN A 677 30.92 -14.45 -20.11
C GLN A 677 32.10 -13.63 -19.58
N ALA A 678 31.83 -12.53 -18.89
CA ALA A 678 32.84 -11.56 -18.46
C ALA A 678 32.86 -11.36 -16.93
N LEU A 679 31.72 -11.62 -16.28
CA LEU A 679 31.53 -11.49 -14.84
C LEU A 679 30.90 -12.77 -14.30
N ARG A 680 31.24 -13.08 -13.05
CA ARG A 680 30.64 -14.17 -12.27
C ARG A 680 30.13 -13.63 -10.93
N VAL A 681 28.97 -14.08 -10.50
CA VAL A 681 28.43 -13.74 -9.17
C VAL A 681 29.15 -14.57 -8.11
N ARG A 682 29.63 -13.92 -7.04
CA ARG A 682 30.31 -14.54 -5.89
C ARG A 682 29.57 -14.36 -4.58
N GLY A 683 28.52 -13.54 -4.56
CA GLY A 683 27.62 -13.45 -3.44
C GLY A 683 26.56 -12.38 -3.64
N VAL A 684 25.47 -12.51 -2.90
CA VAL A 684 24.30 -11.62 -2.96
C VAL A 684 23.76 -11.34 -1.56
N LEU A 685 23.15 -10.19 -1.37
CA LEU A 685 22.44 -9.88 -0.13
C LEU A 685 21.08 -10.59 -0.11
N GLY A 686 20.89 -11.51 0.84
CA GLY A 686 19.71 -12.38 0.97
C GLY A 686 18.43 -11.64 1.35
N GLU A 687 17.34 -12.38 1.56
CA GLU A 687 16.02 -11.82 1.89
C GLU A 687 15.95 -11.15 3.28
N ILE A 688 14.90 -10.35 3.50
CA ILE A 688 14.52 -9.89 4.83
C ILE A 688 13.95 -11.09 5.60
N ASP A 689 14.21 -11.17 6.91
CA ASP A 689 13.59 -12.18 7.79
C ASP A 689 12.08 -12.25 7.52
N PRO A 690 11.57 -13.40 7.01
CA PRO A 690 10.15 -13.56 6.69
C PRO A 690 9.24 -13.34 7.90
N SER A 691 9.72 -13.65 9.11
CA SER A 691 8.96 -13.43 10.35
C SER A 691 8.76 -11.93 10.61
N TYR A 692 9.81 -11.12 10.41
CA TYR A 692 9.74 -9.66 10.50
C TYR A 692 8.85 -9.09 9.39
N ALA A 693 9.09 -9.45 8.13
CA ALA A 693 8.32 -8.96 6.99
C ALA A 693 6.82 -9.26 7.12
N SER A 694 6.46 -10.42 7.68
CA SER A 694 5.07 -10.82 7.89
C SER A 694 4.28 -9.98 8.89
N ARG A 695 4.94 -9.10 9.66
CA ARG A 695 4.32 -8.18 10.62
C ARG A 695 3.92 -6.83 10.00
N PHE A 696 4.32 -6.56 8.76
CA PHE A 696 3.99 -5.32 8.07
C PHE A 696 3.11 -5.59 6.85
N ILE A 697 2.19 -4.67 6.57
CA ILE A 697 1.38 -4.69 5.34
C ILE A 697 2.07 -4.01 4.15
N GLY A 698 3.19 -3.32 4.40
CA GLY A 698 3.89 -2.51 3.42
C GLY A 698 5.15 -1.89 4.02
N LEU A 699 6.00 -1.37 3.14
CA LEU A 699 7.17 -0.53 3.41
C LEU A 699 6.90 0.90 2.87
N PRO A 700 7.64 1.94 3.32
CA PRO A 700 8.66 1.93 4.37
C PRO A 700 8.07 1.64 5.76
N ASN A 701 8.94 1.36 6.73
CA ASN A 701 8.58 1.24 8.14
C ASN A 701 9.64 1.93 9.03
N ASP A 702 9.64 1.64 10.32
CA ASP A 702 10.58 2.19 11.29
C ASP A 702 12.04 1.80 11.03
N LYS A 703 12.31 0.65 10.40
CA LYS A 703 13.69 0.18 10.12
C LYS A 703 14.09 0.32 8.66
N ILE A 704 13.14 0.14 7.74
CA ILE A 704 13.38 0.15 6.30
C ILE A 704 12.81 1.45 5.73
N PRO A 705 13.66 2.39 5.28
CA PRO A 705 13.26 3.76 4.95
C PRO A 705 12.72 3.96 3.52
N SER A 706 12.68 2.90 2.71
CA SER A 706 12.13 2.88 1.36
C SER A 706 11.02 1.83 1.25
N ASP A 707 10.12 1.97 0.29
CA ASP A 707 9.17 0.90 -0.09
C ASP A 707 9.84 -0.22 -0.90
N HIS A 708 11.08 0.01 -1.34
CA HIS A 708 11.97 -0.98 -1.93
C HIS A 708 13.02 -1.48 -0.93
N ILE A 709 13.65 -2.61 -1.25
CA ILE A 709 14.79 -3.15 -0.49
C ILE A 709 16.06 -3.10 -1.36
N PRO A 710 17.25 -2.89 -0.77
CA PRO A 710 18.48 -2.83 -1.55
C PRO A 710 18.85 -4.20 -2.13
N LEU A 711 19.38 -4.18 -3.35
CA LEU A 711 20.04 -5.32 -3.97
C LEU A 711 21.55 -5.10 -3.94
N LEU A 712 22.30 -6.08 -3.45
CA LEU A 712 23.75 -5.98 -3.33
C LEU A 712 24.41 -7.27 -3.78
N VAL A 713 25.41 -7.14 -4.65
CA VAL A 713 26.06 -8.27 -5.34
C VAL A 713 27.56 -8.09 -5.33
N ARG A 714 28.31 -9.19 -5.13
CA ARG A 714 29.75 -9.27 -5.39
C ARG A 714 29.98 -9.97 -6.71
N PHE A 715 30.69 -9.31 -7.62
CA PHE A 715 31.13 -9.86 -8.89
C PHE A 715 32.61 -10.22 -8.88
N GLU A 716 33.00 -11.24 -9.65
CA GLU A 716 34.37 -11.60 -9.99
C GLU A 716 34.58 -11.42 -11.51
N PHE A 717 35.68 -10.81 -11.92
CA PHE A 717 36.07 -10.73 -13.33
C PHE A 717 36.51 -12.11 -13.85
N THR A 718 35.83 -12.65 -14.86
CA THR A 718 36.21 -13.92 -15.49
C THR A 718 37.24 -13.64 -16.58
N LYS A 719 38.53 -13.57 -16.21
CA LYS A 719 39.70 -13.27 -17.09
C LYS A 719 39.41 -13.23 -18.60
N THR A 720 39.46 -12.03 -19.19
CA THR A 720 39.56 -11.85 -20.64
C THR A 720 40.96 -11.39 -21.01
N THR A 721 41.67 -12.29 -21.70
CA THR A 721 42.98 -12.13 -22.34
C THR A 721 43.27 -10.72 -22.86
N THR A 722 44.13 -9.96 -22.19
CA THR A 722 44.93 -8.89 -22.81
C THR A 722 46.39 -9.10 -22.46
N GLY A 723 47.17 -9.54 -23.44
CA GLY A 723 48.58 -9.86 -23.24
C GLY A 723 49.33 -10.42 -24.45
N ASN A 724 48.98 -10.03 -25.69
CA ASN A 724 49.97 -10.09 -26.77
C ASN A 724 50.86 -8.85 -26.64
N GLY A 725 51.81 -8.91 -25.71
CA GLY A 725 52.95 -8.02 -25.69
C GLY A 725 53.86 -8.38 -26.85
N SER A 726 53.65 -7.76 -28.01
CA SER A 726 54.68 -7.70 -29.05
C SER A 726 55.83 -6.87 -28.50
N SER A 727 56.83 -7.55 -27.94
CA SER A 727 58.14 -7.01 -27.64
C SER A 727 58.85 -6.63 -28.94
N ASN A 728 58.55 -5.46 -29.49
CA ASN A 728 59.50 -4.78 -30.37
C ASN A 728 60.60 -4.19 -29.47
N LYS A 729 61.60 -5.02 -29.17
CA LYS A 729 62.91 -4.51 -28.74
C LYS A 729 63.58 -3.93 -29.99
N ALA A 730 63.77 -2.61 -29.97
CA ALA A 730 64.83 -1.98 -30.72
C ALA A 730 66.18 -2.46 -30.16
N ALA A 731 66.98 -3.09 -31.02
CA ALA A 731 68.44 -3.13 -30.99
C ALA A 731 68.91 -3.46 -32.40
#